data_AF-A0A814HFD1-F1
#
_entry.id   AF-A0A814HFD1-F1
#
_cell.length_a   1.000
_cell.length_b   1.000
_cell.length_c   1.000
_cell.angle_alpha   90.00
_cell.angle_beta   90.00
_cell.angle_gamma   90.00
#
_symmetry.space_group_name_H-M   'P 1'
#
loop_
_entity.id
_entity.type
_entity.pdbx_description
1 polymer ?
#
loop_
_entity_poly.entity_id
_entity_poly.type
_entity_poly.pdbx_seq_one_letter_code
_entity_poly.pdbx_strand_id
1 'polypeptide(L)'
;MVSVSYFNPSIAYTTTCIYYSPSNTNGTTRFYSFYYILFNNEFKFDQYIIGLEFYAIEAGSLLFQLVKSSSCGASIFCSDFYDGSYCIPISPYFSRNITFSSGYNRIYFENRVQAYKGSLVQLSFSSGKLASISGTKKKTSRYYYHPCNSFSTASKQNFVFLFNTISEKMYYKGFIKFQYQYESTGNYAISLKQNYFNAKSDILKSIKLRTMEINFLNDDFILDKTIHISIEIYTDMVSDQNILMASQKTEILRHYNTSANYFGLAFENYNLSNFNQLTSIWGRFLITSTEFKFDSNLNYIQLYSLNSGTITFYIYRMYNCGYRESCASQIKRFSPSLPSSFSVNTLGSFSINKGLNQLGSFNLKVYQFSFIVFETSTPGLVALIEDQFAFSDYQIINNNIKKVQSKRNYKFCIKAFISNKFYFTRKVFNYENSSNGYYNLQLRSSNLTVNVNRTQESKTNVEIDFGDGLNKSFDFNNSLATYIGGEIPAFVNKSNLSFGGRILLLNTEIKFSSILYGIRFLASNAGTINFQLVSFESICGNLTSCSEYLSSNKNSYGMLNYTNSTTLSVEQGLNSIIFEKQIKIQKGLMVLVDMTSSNVRLLCDESGSVPYSDLSINESVLNMLYENRNLKIHFNLLIENNFYETIHHFEYVYKKRNNYSLIGSVRDRNIIIKQTLEFRNKQFLDIYCRDSNSTIDFKIHCSVIMLSQDLNDSIDLDNMMFNFTGEYFDYFGIESSNSKYANETTELTGNFILTNTEFKFDADFIGFETFAVNKGPLTIS
;
A
#
# COMPACT_ATOMS: atom_id res chain seq x y z
N MET A 1 17.85 -29.75 -19.45
CA MET A 1 17.30 -31.11 -19.56
C MET A 1 15.86 -31.08 -19.09
N VAL A 2 14.93 -31.16 -20.04
CA VAL A 2 13.48 -31.22 -19.82
C VAL A 2 13.06 -32.66 -20.15
N SER A 3 12.39 -33.35 -19.23
CA SER A 3 11.75 -34.63 -19.53
C SER A 3 10.24 -34.44 -19.48
N VAL A 4 9.61 -34.73 -20.62
CA VAL A 4 8.16 -34.77 -20.83
C VAL A 4 7.79 -36.25 -20.93
N SER A 5 6.93 -36.73 -20.05
CA SER A 5 6.36 -38.08 -20.15
C SER A 5 4.87 -37.97 -20.52
N TYR A 6 4.55 -38.41 -21.74
CA TYR A 6 3.20 -38.68 -22.21
C TYR A 6 2.63 -39.91 -21.49
N PHE A 7 1.36 -39.87 -21.11
CA PHE A 7 0.56 -41.07 -20.88
C PHE A 7 -0.81 -40.93 -21.54
N ASN A 8 -1.00 -41.77 -22.56
CA ASN A 8 -2.27 -42.16 -23.14
C ASN A 8 -2.59 -43.56 -22.58
N PRO A 9 -3.84 -43.87 -22.21
CA PRO A 9 -4.44 -45.00 -22.90
C PRO A 9 -5.94 -44.84 -23.17
N SER A 10 -6.27 -45.09 -24.43
CA SER A 10 -7.56 -45.56 -24.92
C SER A 10 -7.88 -46.97 -24.38
N ILE A 11 -9.00 -47.12 -23.68
CA ILE A 11 -9.68 -48.42 -23.51
C ILE A 11 -11.15 -48.21 -23.86
N ALA A 12 -11.57 -48.82 -24.97
CA ALA A 12 -12.96 -48.95 -25.37
C ALA A 12 -13.64 -50.05 -24.54
N TYR A 13 -14.79 -49.73 -23.94
CA TYR A 13 -15.75 -50.73 -23.51
C TYR A 13 -16.98 -50.63 -24.41
N THR A 14 -17.18 -51.65 -25.24
CA THR A 14 -18.44 -51.91 -25.93
C THR A 14 -19.36 -52.67 -24.98
N THR A 15 -20.41 -52.02 -24.48
CA THR A 15 -21.55 -52.69 -23.85
C THR A 15 -22.72 -52.75 -24.83
N THR A 16 -22.91 -53.93 -25.41
CA THR A 16 -24.11 -54.34 -26.13
C THR A 16 -25.23 -54.64 -25.11
N CYS A 17 -26.34 -53.88 -25.15
CA CYS A 17 -27.58 -54.25 -24.47
C CYS A 17 -28.50 -54.99 -25.45
N ILE A 18 -28.81 -56.25 -25.12
CA ILE A 18 -29.76 -57.12 -25.83
C ILE A 18 -31.19 -56.74 -25.41
N TYR A 19 -32.07 -56.53 -26.39
CA TYR A 19 -33.50 -56.32 -26.18
C TYR A 19 -34.21 -57.65 -25.89
N TYR A 20 -34.87 -57.76 -24.73
CA TYR A 20 -36.01 -58.66 -24.54
C TYR A 20 -37.27 -57.80 -24.39
N SER A 21 -38.15 -57.88 -25.39
CA SER A 21 -39.53 -57.42 -25.29
C SER A 21 -40.40 -58.62 -24.88
N PRO A 22 -41.09 -58.59 -23.74
CA PRO A 22 -42.25 -59.43 -23.54
C PRO A 22 -43.48 -58.68 -24.08
N SER A 23 -44.10 -59.28 -25.09
CA SER A 23 -45.38 -58.89 -25.65
C SER A 23 -46.50 -58.90 -24.59
N ASN A 24 -47.38 -57.92 -24.72
CA ASN A 24 -48.70 -57.78 -24.07
C ASN A 24 -49.43 -59.10 -23.80
N THR A 25 -50.07 -59.19 -22.63
CA THR A 25 -51.53 -59.35 -22.53
C THR A 25 -52.05 -58.98 -21.12
N ASN A 26 -53.15 -58.24 -21.10
CA ASN A 26 -54.09 -57.97 -19.99
C ASN A 26 -53.76 -56.86 -18.97
N GLY A 27 -54.28 -55.65 -19.26
CA GLY A 27 -55.38 -55.08 -18.47
C GLY A 27 -55.09 -54.47 -17.09
N THR A 28 -53.85 -54.34 -16.65
CA THR A 28 -53.49 -53.46 -15.52
C THR A 28 -52.70 -52.28 -16.05
N THR A 29 -53.23 -51.06 -15.95
CA THR A 29 -52.44 -49.83 -16.08
C THR A 29 -51.29 -49.90 -15.07
N ARG A 30 -50.12 -50.36 -15.53
CA ARG A 30 -48.88 -50.28 -14.74
C ARG A 30 -48.61 -48.80 -14.58
N PHE A 31 -48.98 -48.24 -13.44
CA PHE A 31 -48.46 -46.95 -13.01
C PHE A 31 -46.95 -47.12 -12.93
N TYR A 32 -46.23 -46.58 -13.90
CA TYR A 32 -44.79 -46.47 -13.80
C TYR A 32 -44.52 -45.62 -12.56
N SER A 33 -43.95 -46.25 -11.53
CA SER A 33 -43.51 -45.56 -10.33
C SER A 33 -42.45 -44.55 -10.74
N PHE A 34 -42.87 -43.29 -10.86
CA PHE A 34 -41.98 -42.21 -11.23
C PHE A 34 -41.15 -41.83 -10.00
N TYR A 35 -39.84 -41.96 -10.13
CA TYR A 35 -38.90 -41.57 -9.08
C TYR A 35 -38.31 -40.18 -9.36
N TYR A 36 -38.42 -39.31 -8.35
CA TYR A 36 -37.94 -37.94 -8.37
C TYR A 36 -36.72 -37.81 -7.48
N ILE A 37 -35.56 -37.51 -8.06
CA ILE A 37 -34.32 -37.24 -7.29
C ILE A 37 -34.21 -35.74 -7.03
N LEU A 38 -34.03 -35.36 -5.77
CA LEU A 38 -33.92 -33.99 -5.32
C LEU A 38 -32.46 -33.60 -5.10
N PHE A 39 -31.78 -33.11 -6.14
CA PHE A 39 -30.38 -32.66 -6.05
C PHE A 39 -30.16 -31.44 -5.15
N ASN A 40 -31.20 -30.62 -4.94
CA ASN A 40 -31.18 -29.53 -3.97
C ASN A 40 -31.14 -30.02 -2.50
N ASN A 41 -31.40 -31.32 -2.29
CA ASN A 41 -31.35 -32.00 -0.99
C ASN A 41 -30.14 -32.96 -0.91
N GLU A 42 -29.06 -32.69 -1.63
CA GLU A 42 -27.82 -33.47 -1.47
C GLU A 42 -27.18 -33.20 -0.11
N PHE A 43 -26.93 -34.27 0.63
CA PHE A 43 -26.31 -34.25 1.95
C PHE A 43 -24.81 -33.95 1.84
N LYS A 44 -24.35 -32.80 2.32
CA LYS A 44 -22.95 -32.37 2.16
C LYS A 44 -22.00 -32.94 3.22
N PHE A 45 -22.55 -33.53 4.26
CA PHE A 45 -21.88 -34.16 5.38
C PHE A 45 -22.76 -35.28 5.91
N ASP A 46 -22.16 -36.20 6.67
CA ASP A 46 -22.90 -37.20 7.42
C ASP A 46 -23.77 -36.51 8.48
N GLN A 47 -25.07 -36.77 8.48
CA GLN A 47 -26.01 -36.19 9.45
C GLN A 47 -27.19 -37.11 9.74
N TYR A 48 -27.89 -36.86 10.85
CA TYR A 48 -29.15 -37.52 11.16
C TYR A 48 -30.33 -36.67 10.69
N ILE A 49 -31.28 -37.30 10.01
CA ILE A 49 -32.59 -36.74 9.65
C ILE A 49 -33.59 -37.19 10.72
N ILE A 50 -34.32 -36.25 11.29
CA ILE A 50 -35.37 -36.51 12.29
C ILE A 50 -36.78 -36.35 11.72
N GLY A 51 -36.92 -35.79 10.52
CA GLY A 51 -38.22 -35.64 9.87
C GLY A 51 -38.13 -34.96 8.51
N LEU A 52 -39.30 -34.64 7.95
CA LEU A 52 -39.48 -33.97 6.67
C LEU A 52 -40.45 -32.80 6.85
N GLU A 53 -40.27 -31.76 6.04
CA GLU A 53 -41.26 -30.71 5.85
C GLU A 53 -41.48 -30.47 4.36
N PHE A 54 -42.74 -30.37 3.95
CA PHE A 54 -43.09 -30.12 2.57
C PHE A 54 -44.49 -29.54 2.43
N TYR A 55 -44.78 -28.95 1.28
CA TYR A 55 -46.12 -28.48 0.94
C TYR A 55 -46.75 -29.38 -0.12
N ALA A 56 -47.96 -29.88 0.12
CA ALA A 56 -48.72 -30.71 -0.79
C ALA A 56 -49.91 -29.95 -1.39
N ILE A 57 -50.13 -30.09 -2.69
CA ILE A 57 -51.31 -29.55 -3.39
C ILE A 57 -52.50 -30.49 -3.18
N GLU A 58 -52.27 -31.80 -3.23
CA GLU A 58 -53.29 -32.85 -3.07
C GLU A 58 -52.82 -33.85 -2.02
N ALA A 59 -53.69 -34.24 -1.09
CA ALA A 59 -53.41 -35.28 -0.10
C ALA A 59 -53.07 -36.62 -0.79
N GLY A 60 -52.26 -37.45 -0.14
CA GLY A 60 -51.88 -38.75 -0.70
C GLY A 60 -50.77 -39.45 0.06
N SER A 61 -50.00 -40.26 -0.65
CA SER A 61 -48.92 -41.08 -0.11
C SER A 61 -47.70 -41.09 -1.02
N LEU A 62 -46.52 -40.94 -0.42
CA LEU A 62 -45.23 -41.00 -1.11
C LEU A 62 -44.28 -41.99 -0.43
N LEU A 63 -43.42 -42.60 -1.23
CA LEU A 63 -42.26 -43.35 -0.79
C LEU A 63 -41.07 -42.38 -0.76
N PHE A 64 -40.59 -42.06 0.44
CA PHE A 64 -39.36 -41.30 0.66
C PHE A 64 -38.19 -42.27 0.76
N GLN A 65 -37.12 -42.02 0.00
CA GLN A 65 -35.89 -42.81 0.05
C GLN A 65 -34.67 -41.92 0.18
N LEU A 66 -33.67 -42.39 0.92
CA LEU A 66 -32.31 -41.87 0.81
C LEU A 66 -31.51 -42.81 -0.07
N VAL A 67 -30.90 -42.24 -1.10
CA VAL A 67 -30.10 -42.99 -2.06
C VAL A 67 -28.71 -42.43 -2.13
N LYS A 68 -27.75 -43.30 -2.44
CA LYS A 68 -26.36 -42.92 -2.65
C LYS A 68 -25.88 -43.47 -3.99
N SER A 69 -25.06 -42.68 -4.68
CA SER A 69 -24.33 -43.10 -5.86
C SER A 69 -22.88 -43.39 -5.47
N SER A 70 -22.28 -44.43 -6.04
CA SER A 70 -20.86 -44.71 -5.86
C SER A 70 -19.97 -43.72 -6.62
N SER A 71 -20.51 -43.01 -7.61
CA SER A 71 -19.73 -42.17 -8.53
C SER A 71 -19.74 -40.69 -8.17
N CYS A 72 -20.57 -40.27 -7.20
CA CYS A 72 -20.64 -38.89 -6.74
C CYS A 72 -20.86 -38.82 -5.23
N GLY A 73 -20.77 -37.61 -4.66
CA GLY A 73 -21.03 -37.32 -3.27
C GLY A 73 -19.80 -37.38 -2.34
N ALA A 74 -18.73 -38.10 -2.73
CA ALA A 74 -17.47 -38.12 -1.98
C ALA A 74 -16.60 -36.88 -2.25
N SER A 75 -16.18 -36.71 -3.52
CA SER A 75 -15.32 -35.61 -4.00
C SER A 75 -16.05 -34.61 -4.90
N ILE A 76 -17.03 -35.07 -5.68
CA ILE A 76 -17.82 -34.26 -6.62
C ILE A 76 -19.27 -34.32 -6.20
N PHE A 77 -19.96 -33.18 -6.14
CA PHE A 77 -21.39 -33.15 -5.84
C PHE A 77 -22.21 -33.87 -6.89
N CYS A 78 -23.18 -34.65 -6.45
CA CYS A 78 -24.05 -35.38 -7.36
C CYS A 78 -24.82 -34.43 -8.28
N SER A 79 -25.19 -33.24 -7.83
CA SER A 79 -25.81 -32.24 -8.71
C SER A 79 -24.93 -31.85 -9.91
N ASP A 80 -23.61 -31.78 -9.71
CA ASP A 80 -22.64 -31.38 -10.73
C ASP A 80 -22.31 -32.59 -11.65
N PHE A 81 -22.25 -33.80 -11.09
CA PHE A 81 -21.99 -35.02 -11.84
C PHE A 81 -23.12 -35.36 -12.84
N TYR A 82 -24.39 -35.25 -12.42
CA TYR A 82 -25.54 -35.59 -13.27
C TYR A 82 -25.82 -34.58 -14.39
N ASP A 83 -25.21 -33.38 -14.36
CA ASP A 83 -25.28 -32.41 -15.46
C ASP A 83 -24.51 -32.92 -16.71
N GLY A 84 -23.67 -33.96 -16.56
CA GLY A 84 -22.81 -34.55 -17.59
C GLY A 84 -23.41 -35.67 -18.46
N SER A 85 -24.71 -35.97 -18.38
CA SER A 85 -25.41 -36.99 -19.21
C SER A 85 -25.12 -38.48 -18.93
N TYR A 86 -24.44 -38.84 -17.83
CA TYR A 86 -24.14 -40.25 -17.50
C TYR A 86 -25.24 -40.90 -16.64
N CYS A 87 -25.74 -42.07 -17.05
CA CYS A 87 -26.59 -42.91 -16.20
C CYS A 87 -25.72 -43.56 -15.10
N ILE A 88 -26.01 -43.28 -13.83
CA ILE A 88 -25.31 -43.91 -12.72
C ILE A 88 -26.28 -44.71 -11.87
N PRO A 89 -25.91 -45.93 -11.44
CA PRO A 89 -26.66 -46.66 -10.43
C PRO A 89 -26.71 -45.86 -9.12
N ILE A 90 -27.93 -45.65 -8.62
CA ILE A 90 -28.20 -45.19 -7.26
C ILE A 90 -28.79 -46.35 -6.48
N SER A 91 -28.33 -46.55 -5.25
CA SER A 91 -28.85 -47.60 -4.38
C SER A 91 -29.58 -46.96 -3.19
N PRO A 92 -30.87 -47.26 -2.98
CA PRO A 92 -31.57 -46.84 -1.78
C PRO A 92 -31.05 -47.63 -0.58
N TYR A 93 -30.74 -46.93 0.50
CA TYR A 93 -30.33 -47.54 1.77
C TYR A 93 -31.30 -47.20 2.92
N PHE A 94 -32.25 -46.30 2.67
CA PHE A 94 -33.37 -46.02 3.55
C PHE A 94 -34.63 -45.79 2.73
N SER A 95 -35.77 -46.28 3.21
CA SER A 95 -37.07 -46.09 2.56
C SER A 95 -38.21 -46.05 3.57
N ARG A 96 -39.17 -45.13 3.39
CA ARG A 96 -40.36 -45.02 4.24
C ARG A 96 -41.57 -44.57 3.42
N ASN A 97 -42.70 -45.25 3.60
CA ASN A 97 -43.99 -44.78 3.09
C ASN A 97 -44.55 -43.72 4.02
N ILE A 98 -45.02 -42.62 3.43
CA ILE A 98 -45.45 -41.41 4.13
C ILE A 98 -46.81 -41.00 3.57
N THR A 99 -47.82 -40.97 4.43
CA THR A 99 -49.14 -40.40 4.13
C THR A 99 -49.15 -38.92 4.53
N PHE A 100 -49.78 -38.08 3.72
CA PHE A 100 -49.81 -36.63 3.93
C PHE A 100 -51.14 -36.01 3.51
N SER A 101 -51.52 -34.90 4.14
CA SER A 101 -52.70 -34.11 3.79
C SER A 101 -52.36 -33.02 2.77
N SER A 102 -53.35 -32.39 2.14
CA SER A 102 -53.13 -31.15 1.39
C SER A 102 -52.66 -30.03 2.33
N GLY A 103 -51.80 -29.12 1.85
CA GLY A 103 -51.22 -28.03 2.62
C GLY A 103 -49.81 -28.31 3.14
N TYR A 104 -49.39 -27.59 4.19
CA TYR A 104 -48.09 -27.79 4.84
C TYR A 104 -48.10 -29.07 5.69
N ASN A 105 -47.12 -29.94 5.45
CA ASN A 105 -46.91 -31.17 6.19
C ASN A 105 -45.55 -31.12 6.88
N ARG A 106 -45.52 -31.54 8.14
CA ARG A 106 -44.31 -31.71 8.93
C ARG A 106 -44.37 -33.05 9.64
N ILE A 107 -43.50 -33.98 9.26
CA ILE A 107 -43.58 -35.38 9.65
C ILE A 107 -42.26 -35.77 10.30
N TYR A 108 -42.31 -36.21 11.56
CA TYR A 108 -41.14 -36.70 12.28
C TYR A 108 -41.01 -38.22 12.16
N PHE A 109 -39.78 -38.69 12.07
CA PHE A 109 -39.49 -40.12 12.11
C PHE A 109 -39.37 -40.58 13.56
N GLU A 110 -39.96 -41.75 13.87
CA GLU A 110 -39.80 -42.40 15.18
C GLU A 110 -38.33 -42.62 15.57
N ASN A 111 -37.50 -42.98 14.59
CA ASN A 111 -36.06 -43.12 14.75
C ASN A 111 -35.35 -42.16 13.81
N ARG A 112 -34.29 -41.53 14.32
CA ARG A 112 -33.39 -40.73 13.48
C ARG A 112 -32.78 -41.59 12.38
N VAL A 113 -32.65 -41.02 11.19
CA VAL A 113 -32.16 -41.71 10.00
C VAL A 113 -30.80 -41.14 9.62
N GLN A 114 -29.77 -41.98 9.60
CA GLN A 114 -28.43 -41.54 9.16
C GLN A 114 -28.46 -41.26 7.65
N ALA A 115 -28.15 -40.03 7.28
CA ALA A 115 -27.91 -39.61 5.91
C ALA A 115 -26.40 -39.43 5.69
N TYR A 116 -25.83 -40.21 4.78
CA TYR A 116 -24.40 -40.13 4.50
C TYR A 116 -24.09 -38.94 3.59
N LYS A 117 -22.88 -38.38 3.70
CA LYS A 117 -22.34 -37.41 2.73
C LYS A 117 -22.49 -37.97 1.32
N GLY A 118 -23.03 -37.15 0.43
CA GLY A 118 -23.32 -37.49 -0.95
C GLY A 118 -24.69 -38.13 -1.19
N SER A 119 -25.47 -38.39 -0.15
CA SER A 119 -26.80 -38.97 -0.31
C SER A 119 -27.75 -37.97 -0.95
N LEU A 120 -28.76 -38.47 -1.63
CA LEU A 120 -29.82 -37.70 -2.27
C LEU A 120 -31.17 -38.18 -1.75
N VAL A 121 -32.17 -37.29 -1.78
CA VAL A 121 -33.56 -37.68 -1.54
C VAL A 121 -34.17 -38.15 -2.86
N GLN A 122 -34.79 -39.32 -2.83
CA GLN A 122 -35.61 -39.85 -3.92
C GLN A 122 -37.06 -39.98 -3.42
N LEU A 123 -38.01 -39.46 -4.19
CA LEU A 123 -39.45 -39.55 -3.90
C LEU A 123 -40.16 -40.36 -4.98
N SER A 124 -41.12 -41.20 -4.61
CA SER A 124 -42.06 -41.84 -5.54
C SER A 124 -43.48 -41.71 -5.02
N PHE A 125 -44.39 -41.17 -5.82
CA PHE A 125 -45.78 -40.95 -5.40
C PHE A 125 -46.62 -42.18 -5.73
N SER A 126 -47.35 -42.69 -4.73
CA SER A 126 -48.42 -43.67 -4.96
C SER A 126 -49.77 -42.97 -5.13
N SER A 127 -49.95 -41.81 -4.48
CA SER A 127 -51.08 -40.89 -4.66
C SER A 127 -50.70 -39.46 -4.21
N GLY A 128 -51.47 -38.44 -4.59
CA GLY A 128 -51.27 -37.04 -4.20
C GLY A 128 -50.22 -36.28 -5.02
N LYS A 129 -50.00 -34.99 -4.68
CA LYS A 129 -49.08 -34.09 -5.39
C LYS A 129 -48.38 -33.11 -4.44
N LEU A 130 -47.06 -32.92 -4.60
CA LEU A 130 -46.32 -31.86 -3.91
C LEU A 130 -46.34 -30.54 -4.68
N ALA A 131 -46.29 -29.44 -3.95
CA ALA A 131 -46.10 -28.12 -4.54
C ALA A 131 -44.67 -27.96 -5.06
N SER A 132 -44.56 -27.32 -6.23
CA SER A 132 -43.28 -27.02 -6.86
C SER A 132 -43.30 -25.61 -7.45
N ILE A 133 -42.17 -24.92 -7.41
CA ILE A 133 -41.99 -23.63 -8.07
C ILE A 133 -41.47 -23.89 -9.48
N SER A 134 -42.20 -23.41 -10.50
CA SER A 134 -41.75 -23.40 -11.90
C SER A 134 -41.11 -22.05 -12.25
N GLY A 135 -40.01 -22.05 -13.00
CA GLY A 135 -39.53 -20.83 -13.69
C GLY A 135 -38.25 -20.15 -13.17
N THR A 136 -37.43 -20.79 -12.33
CA THR A 136 -36.13 -20.17 -12.00
C THR A 136 -35.17 -20.30 -13.19
N LYS A 137 -34.75 -19.17 -13.79
CA LYS A 137 -33.69 -19.07 -14.82
C LYS A 137 -32.33 -19.66 -14.41
N LYS A 138 -32.18 -20.22 -13.21
CA LYS A 138 -30.94 -20.87 -12.75
C LYS A 138 -30.86 -22.31 -13.30
N LYS A 139 -29.73 -22.62 -13.95
CA LYS A 139 -29.38 -23.92 -14.55
C LYS A 139 -29.45 -25.14 -13.60
N THR A 140 -29.65 -24.96 -12.29
CA THR A 140 -29.40 -26.01 -11.27
C THR A 140 -30.59 -26.91 -10.92
N SER A 141 -31.62 -27.01 -11.78
CA SER A 141 -32.78 -27.88 -11.47
C SER A 141 -33.34 -28.54 -12.73
N ARG A 142 -32.60 -29.51 -13.28
CA ARG A 142 -33.11 -30.46 -14.28
C ARG A 142 -33.29 -31.85 -13.67
N TYR A 143 -34.22 -32.60 -14.24
CA TYR A 143 -35.09 -33.58 -13.57
C TYR A 143 -34.74 -35.07 -13.69
N TYR A 144 -35.56 -35.87 -12.98
CA TYR A 144 -36.15 -37.18 -13.31
C TYR A 144 -35.23 -38.38 -13.53
N TYR A 145 -35.40 -39.41 -12.70
CA TYR A 145 -34.81 -40.73 -12.95
C TYR A 145 -35.83 -41.62 -13.65
N HIS A 146 -35.58 -41.96 -14.91
CA HIS A 146 -36.19 -43.12 -15.58
C HIS A 146 -35.12 -44.22 -15.63
N PRO A 147 -35.44 -45.49 -15.31
CA PRO A 147 -34.47 -46.58 -15.42
C PRO A 147 -33.98 -46.70 -16.88
N CYS A 148 -32.71 -46.31 -17.08
CA CYS A 148 -31.74 -46.60 -18.16
C CYS A 148 -32.18 -46.67 -19.63
N ASN A 149 -33.37 -46.22 -20.05
CA ASN A 149 -33.72 -46.12 -21.46
C ASN A 149 -34.25 -44.71 -21.78
N SER A 150 -33.33 -43.84 -22.21
CA SER A 150 -33.54 -42.45 -22.66
C SER A 150 -34.08 -41.45 -21.61
N PHE A 151 -33.26 -40.46 -21.24
CA PHE A 151 -33.74 -39.24 -20.59
C PHE A 151 -34.54 -38.41 -21.60
N SER A 152 -35.82 -38.71 -21.82
CA SER A 152 -36.68 -37.77 -22.54
C SER A 152 -37.04 -36.65 -21.59
N THR A 153 -36.50 -35.45 -21.80
CA THR A 153 -36.91 -34.23 -21.09
C THR A 153 -38.34 -33.87 -21.49
N ALA A 154 -39.33 -34.53 -20.90
CA ALA A 154 -40.72 -34.17 -21.04
C ALA A 154 -40.94 -32.84 -20.27
N SER A 155 -40.86 -31.74 -21.02
CA SER A 155 -40.90 -30.32 -20.62
C SER A 155 -39.56 -29.72 -20.17
N LYS A 156 -39.12 -28.68 -20.89
CA LYS A 156 -37.94 -27.83 -20.59
C LYS A 156 -38.12 -26.93 -19.36
N GLN A 157 -39.20 -27.09 -18.60
CA GLN A 157 -39.38 -26.27 -17.40
C GLN A 157 -38.33 -26.69 -16.37
N ASN A 158 -38.10 -25.95 -15.29
CA ASN A 158 -37.32 -26.43 -14.14
C ASN A 158 -38.25 -26.33 -12.91
N PHE A 159 -38.48 -27.43 -12.19
CA PHE A 159 -39.33 -27.50 -11.00
C PHE A 159 -38.45 -27.70 -9.77
N VAL A 160 -38.71 -26.91 -8.74
CA VAL A 160 -38.14 -27.09 -7.41
C VAL A 160 -39.28 -27.47 -6.48
N PHE A 161 -39.28 -28.68 -5.95
CA PHE A 161 -40.25 -29.09 -4.94
C PHE A 161 -40.04 -28.30 -3.65
N LEU A 162 -41.14 -27.86 -3.05
CA LEU A 162 -41.17 -27.29 -1.70
C LEU A 162 -41.04 -28.43 -0.68
N PHE A 163 -39.82 -28.98 -0.59
CA PHE A 163 -39.49 -30.15 0.23
C PHE A 163 -38.12 -29.95 0.88
N ASN A 164 -38.07 -30.09 2.19
CA ASN A 164 -36.84 -30.10 2.97
C ASN A 164 -36.81 -31.31 3.92
N THR A 165 -35.60 -31.78 4.22
CA THR A 165 -35.35 -32.70 5.32
C THR A 165 -35.06 -31.93 6.60
N ILE A 166 -35.65 -32.34 7.72
CA ILE A 166 -35.38 -31.80 9.05
C ILE A 166 -34.20 -32.58 9.63
N SER A 167 -33.05 -31.93 9.78
CA SER A 167 -31.84 -32.52 10.37
C SER A 167 -31.77 -32.30 11.87
N GLU A 168 -31.12 -33.23 12.59
CA GLU A 168 -30.84 -33.11 14.04
C GLU A 168 -29.86 -31.96 14.33
N LYS A 169 -28.93 -31.70 13.40
CA LYS A 169 -27.95 -30.61 13.49
C LYS A 169 -28.32 -29.48 12.54
N MET A 170 -28.21 -28.24 13.01
CA MET A 170 -28.26 -27.05 12.17
C MET A 170 -26.88 -26.79 11.57
N TYR A 171 -26.83 -26.39 10.31
CA TYR A 171 -25.59 -26.05 9.61
C TYR A 171 -25.63 -24.62 9.13
N TYR A 172 -24.49 -23.94 9.21
CA TYR A 172 -24.35 -22.61 8.66
C TYR A 172 -23.92 -22.69 7.20
N LYS A 173 -24.69 -22.02 6.34
CA LYS A 173 -24.33 -21.80 4.93
C LYS A 173 -23.76 -20.40 4.78
N GLY A 174 -22.46 -20.30 4.53
CA GLY A 174 -21.78 -19.05 4.20
C GLY A 174 -21.58 -18.91 2.69
N PHE A 175 -21.80 -17.72 2.15
CA PHE A 175 -21.44 -17.37 0.78
C PHE A 175 -20.37 -16.29 0.80
N ILE A 176 -19.25 -16.55 0.14
CA ILE A 176 -18.23 -15.54 -0.15
C ILE A 176 -18.24 -15.30 -1.65
N LYS A 177 -18.64 -14.09 -2.04
CA LYS A 177 -18.55 -13.62 -3.42
C LYS A 177 -17.39 -12.66 -3.53
N PHE A 178 -16.54 -12.85 -4.52
CA PHE A 178 -15.51 -11.89 -4.87
C PHE A 178 -15.55 -11.63 -6.37
N GLN A 179 -15.29 -10.37 -6.71
CA GLN A 179 -15.20 -9.87 -8.07
C GLN A 179 -13.82 -9.26 -8.19
N TYR A 180 -13.04 -9.76 -9.14
CA TYR A 180 -11.72 -9.23 -9.43
C TYR A 180 -11.64 -8.93 -10.92
N GLN A 181 -11.21 -7.70 -11.23
CA GLN A 181 -11.03 -7.24 -12.60
C GLN A 181 -9.53 -7.29 -12.91
N TYR A 182 -9.14 -8.13 -13.85
CA TYR A 182 -7.74 -8.27 -14.25
C TYR A 182 -7.38 -7.21 -15.28
N GLU A 183 -6.23 -6.55 -15.12
CA GLU A 183 -5.80 -5.47 -16.01
C GLU A 183 -5.40 -5.98 -17.41
N SER A 184 -4.92 -7.23 -17.49
CA SER A 184 -4.50 -7.88 -18.72
C SER A 184 -5.22 -9.21 -18.96
N THR A 185 -5.05 -9.76 -20.15
CA THR A 185 -5.48 -11.12 -20.51
C THR A 185 -4.34 -12.10 -20.21
N GLY A 186 -4.61 -13.17 -19.47
CA GLY A 186 -3.61 -14.19 -19.13
C GLY A 186 -4.23 -15.39 -18.42
N ASN A 187 -3.45 -16.45 -18.28
CA ASN A 187 -3.84 -17.61 -17.46
C ASN A 187 -3.57 -17.28 -15.99
N TYR A 188 -4.64 -17.15 -15.21
CA TYR A 188 -4.55 -16.84 -13.79
C TYR A 188 -4.83 -18.08 -12.96
N ALA A 189 -3.85 -18.50 -12.16
CA ALA A 189 -4.05 -19.53 -11.15
C ALA A 189 -4.58 -18.87 -9.86
N ILE A 190 -5.71 -19.35 -9.37
CA ILE A 190 -6.29 -18.90 -8.09
C ILE A 190 -5.96 -19.96 -7.06
N SER A 191 -5.00 -19.67 -6.18
CA SER A 191 -4.69 -20.53 -5.04
C SER A 191 -5.37 -20.00 -3.79
N LEU A 192 -6.27 -20.78 -3.19
CA LEU A 192 -6.72 -20.56 -1.82
C LEU A 192 -5.71 -21.24 -0.89
N LYS A 193 -4.85 -20.44 -0.24
CA LYS A 193 -3.97 -20.97 0.82
C LYS A 193 -4.71 -20.88 2.16
N GLN A 194 -4.99 -22.04 2.73
CA GLN A 194 -5.38 -22.15 4.13
C GLN A 194 -4.12 -22.08 4.97
N ASN A 195 -3.93 -20.99 5.71
CA ASN A 195 -2.84 -20.93 6.69
C ASN A 195 -3.19 -21.89 7.84
N TYR A 196 -2.30 -22.85 8.10
CA TYR A 196 -2.46 -23.94 9.05
C TYR A 196 -2.93 -23.45 10.43
N PHE A 197 -4.12 -23.89 10.84
CA PHE A 197 -4.52 -23.93 12.24
C PHE A 197 -4.04 -25.26 12.81
N ASN A 198 -3.20 -25.24 13.84
CA ASN A 198 -2.85 -26.41 14.66
C ASN A 198 -4.01 -26.79 15.61
N ALA A 199 -5.23 -26.85 15.07
CA ALA A 199 -6.37 -27.47 15.73
C ALA A 199 -6.68 -28.76 14.95
N LYS A 200 -6.83 -29.88 15.66
CA LYS A 200 -7.14 -31.21 15.12
C LYS A 200 -8.10 -31.13 13.92
N SER A 201 -7.75 -31.91 12.90
CA SER A 201 -8.16 -31.90 11.49
C SER A 201 -9.66 -32.06 11.12
N ASP A 202 -10.61 -31.73 12.00
CA ASP A 202 -12.04 -32.09 11.77
C ASP A 202 -12.96 -30.93 11.37
N ILE A 203 -12.44 -29.69 11.27
CA ILE A 203 -13.28 -28.47 11.26
C ILE A 203 -13.73 -28.04 9.84
N LEU A 204 -13.12 -28.53 8.76
CA LEU A 204 -13.46 -28.15 7.38
C LEU A 204 -13.68 -29.39 6.49
N LYS A 205 -14.94 -29.79 6.33
CA LYS A 205 -15.31 -31.04 5.62
C LYS A 205 -15.59 -30.90 4.12
N SER A 206 -15.74 -29.68 3.58
CA SER A 206 -15.83 -29.44 2.13
C SER A 206 -15.70 -27.95 1.77
N ILE A 207 -14.88 -27.62 0.75
CA ILE A 207 -14.81 -26.30 0.10
C ILE A 207 -15.24 -26.48 -1.35
N LYS A 208 -16.23 -25.70 -1.82
CA LYS A 208 -16.57 -25.63 -3.26
C LYS A 208 -15.80 -24.48 -3.91
N LEU A 209 -14.83 -24.82 -4.76
CA LEU A 209 -14.30 -23.91 -5.78
C LEU A 209 -15.12 -24.12 -7.05
N ARG A 210 -15.88 -23.11 -7.47
CA ARG A 210 -16.49 -23.11 -8.80
C ARG A 210 -15.62 -22.24 -9.70
N THR A 211 -14.64 -22.84 -10.36
CA THR A 211 -13.93 -22.22 -11.47
C THR A 211 -14.82 -22.34 -12.71
N MET A 212 -15.21 -21.21 -13.29
CA MET A 212 -15.68 -21.19 -14.68
C MET A 212 -14.41 -21.26 -15.53
N GLU A 213 -14.16 -22.40 -16.15
CA GLU A 213 -13.14 -22.52 -17.17
C GLU A 213 -13.65 -21.76 -18.41
N ILE A 214 -13.12 -20.56 -18.64
CA ILE A 214 -13.39 -19.80 -19.85
C ILE A 214 -12.26 -20.13 -20.81
N ASN A 215 -12.47 -21.16 -21.63
CA ASN A 215 -11.60 -21.42 -22.77
C ASN A 215 -11.85 -20.36 -23.82
N PHE A 216 -10.92 -19.41 -23.96
CA PHE A 216 -10.88 -18.50 -25.09
C PHE A 216 -10.29 -19.27 -26.28
N LEU A 217 -11.16 -19.84 -27.11
CA LEU A 217 -10.79 -20.24 -28.46
C LEU A 217 -11.29 -19.18 -29.44
N ASN A 218 -10.31 -18.43 -29.96
CA ASN A 218 -10.27 -17.55 -31.12
C ASN A 218 -11.32 -16.44 -31.31
N ASP A 219 -10.74 -15.25 -31.55
CA ASP A 219 -11.17 -14.20 -32.48
C ASP A 219 -12.65 -13.80 -32.45
N ASP A 220 -12.98 -12.94 -31.48
CA ASP A 220 -13.37 -11.54 -31.72
C ASP A 220 -14.15 -10.98 -30.52
N PHE A 221 -13.71 -9.80 -30.06
CA PHE A 221 -14.39 -8.90 -29.12
C PHE A 221 -15.11 -9.49 -27.90
N ILE A 222 -14.43 -9.48 -26.74
CA ILE A 222 -15.09 -9.51 -25.42
C ILE A 222 -14.58 -8.33 -24.57
N LEU A 223 -15.51 -7.41 -24.25
CA LEU A 223 -15.28 -6.15 -23.52
C LEU A 223 -15.50 -6.27 -22.01
N ASP A 224 -15.62 -7.48 -21.46
CA ASP A 224 -15.89 -7.66 -20.03
C ASP A 224 -14.84 -8.58 -19.37
N LYS A 225 -13.80 -7.95 -18.78
CA LYS A 225 -12.68 -8.59 -18.07
C LYS A 225 -13.03 -8.88 -16.61
N THR A 226 -14.23 -9.40 -16.36
CA THR A 226 -14.74 -9.59 -14.99
C THR A 226 -14.94 -11.06 -14.69
N ILE A 227 -14.13 -11.62 -13.77
CA ILE A 227 -14.33 -12.99 -13.29
C ILE A 227 -15.15 -12.94 -11.99
N HIS A 228 -16.30 -13.60 -12.00
CA HIS A 228 -17.16 -13.76 -10.83
C HIS A 228 -16.90 -15.11 -10.17
N ILE A 229 -16.44 -15.10 -8.93
CA ILE A 229 -16.18 -16.33 -8.20
C ILE A 229 -17.05 -16.38 -6.95
N SER A 230 -17.68 -17.53 -6.77
CA SER A 230 -18.57 -17.82 -5.64
C SER A 230 -17.97 -19.00 -4.88
N ILE A 231 -17.58 -18.77 -3.62
CA ILE A 231 -17.20 -19.85 -2.69
C ILE A 231 -18.37 -20.09 -1.73
N GLU A 232 -18.80 -21.34 -1.64
CA GLU A 232 -19.77 -21.79 -0.63
C GLU A 232 -19.04 -22.58 0.46
N ILE A 233 -19.24 -22.21 1.73
CA ILE A 233 -18.64 -22.86 2.90
C ILE A 233 -19.76 -23.40 3.79
N TYR A 234 -19.60 -24.64 4.25
CA TYR A 234 -20.51 -25.34 5.16
C TYR A 234 -19.76 -25.71 6.45
N THR A 235 -20.25 -25.32 7.63
CA THR A 235 -19.62 -25.62 8.93
C THR A 235 -20.62 -26.22 9.92
N ASP A 236 -20.13 -27.02 10.88
CA ASP A 236 -20.93 -27.88 11.78
C ASP A 236 -20.96 -27.43 13.26
N MET A 237 -20.46 -26.24 13.63
CA MET A 237 -20.50 -25.72 15.01
C MET A 237 -21.37 -24.48 15.17
N VAL A 238 -22.37 -24.58 16.06
CA VAL A 238 -22.91 -23.49 16.85
C VAL A 238 -22.12 -23.47 18.17
N SER A 239 -21.18 -22.53 18.33
CA SER A 239 -20.73 -22.16 19.67
C SER A 239 -20.94 -20.68 19.83
N ASP A 240 -21.67 -20.29 20.87
CA ASP A 240 -21.76 -18.91 21.38
C ASP A 240 -20.40 -18.34 21.85
N GLN A 241 -19.32 -19.11 21.68
CA GLN A 241 -17.98 -18.56 21.61
C GLN A 241 -17.72 -18.12 20.18
N ASN A 242 -17.64 -16.79 20.02
CA ASN A 242 -17.02 -16.12 18.88
C ASN A 242 -15.94 -17.02 18.28
N ILE A 243 -16.10 -17.38 17.00
CA ILE A 243 -14.95 -17.72 16.17
C ILE A 243 -14.08 -16.47 16.18
N LEU A 244 -13.17 -16.45 17.15
CA LEU A 244 -12.11 -15.49 17.35
C LEU A 244 -11.15 -15.68 16.18
N MET A 245 -11.45 -15.02 15.08
CA MET A 245 -10.41 -14.49 14.20
C MET A 245 -9.73 -13.36 14.97
N ALA A 246 -8.80 -13.70 15.87
CA ALA A 246 -7.86 -12.74 16.39
C ALA A 246 -6.83 -12.46 15.27
N SER A 247 -6.47 -11.21 14.96
CA SER A 247 -6.59 -10.00 15.78
C SER A 247 -7.38 -8.88 15.09
N GLN A 248 -8.61 -8.62 15.51
CA GLN A 248 -9.21 -7.28 15.47
C GLN A 248 -10.46 -7.26 16.36
N LYS A 249 -10.44 -6.42 17.40
CA LYS A 249 -11.52 -6.23 18.37
C LYS A 249 -12.76 -5.70 17.61
N THR A 250 -13.78 -6.54 17.44
CA THR A 250 -15.01 -6.14 16.74
C THR A 250 -16.01 -5.59 17.77
N GLU A 251 -16.28 -4.29 17.74
CA GLU A 251 -17.32 -3.68 18.56
C GLU A 251 -18.65 -3.68 17.78
N ILE A 252 -19.65 -4.42 18.24
CA ILE A 252 -20.99 -4.40 17.64
C ILE A 252 -21.68 -3.09 18.05
N LEU A 253 -21.83 -2.20 17.08
CA LEU A 253 -22.46 -0.90 17.30
C LEU A 253 -23.98 -1.03 17.22
N ARG A 254 -24.64 -1.00 18.38
CA ARG A 254 -26.09 -0.78 18.43
C ARG A 254 -26.36 0.66 18.00
N HIS A 255 -27.06 0.82 16.87
CA HIS A 255 -27.50 2.12 16.39
C HIS A 255 -28.54 2.71 17.34
N TYR A 256 -28.17 3.79 18.04
CA TYR A 256 -29.14 4.69 18.64
C TYR A 256 -29.39 5.81 17.63
N ASN A 257 -30.46 5.67 16.84
CA ASN A 257 -30.86 6.68 15.86
C ASN A 257 -31.36 7.93 16.60
N THR A 258 -30.49 8.92 16.82
CA THR A 258 -30.93 10.25 17.24
C THR A 258 -31.46 11.01 16.03
N SER A 259 -32.76 11.30 16.01
CA SER A 259 -33.32 12.24 15.05
C SER A 259 -32.92 13.66 15.42
N ALA A 260 -32.38 14.43 14.47
CA ALA A 260 -32.16 15.86 14.58
C ALA A 260 -32.99 16.60 13.55
N ASN A 261 -33.25 17.87 13.82
CA ASN A 261 -33.87 18.82 12.91
C ASN A 261 -33.03 20.11 12.83
N TYR A 262 -31.72 20.01 13.05
CA TYR A 262 -30.80 21.15 12.98
C TYR A 262 -29.44 20.72 12.43
N PHE A 263 -28.79 21.61 11.69
CA PHE A 263 -27.36 21.55 11.40
C PHE A 263 -26.60 22.49 12.36
N GLY A 264 -25.33 22.23 12.64
CA GLY A 264 -24.53 23.01 13.59
C GLY A 264 -24.18 22.25 14.86
N LEU A 265 -23.82 22.98 15.91
CA LEU A 265 -23.28 22.43 17.15
C LEU A 265 -24.38 22.25 18.21
N ALA A 266 -24.46 21.06 18.80
CA ALA A 266 -25.32 20.75 19.95
C ALA A 266 -24.76 21.33 21.27
N PHE A 267 -24.76 22.67 21.40
CA PHE A 267 -24.05 23.35 22.49
C PHE A 267 -24.79 23.34 23.84
N GLU A 268 -26.05 22.87 23.93
CA GLU A 268 -26.80 22.78 25.18
C GLU A 268 -26.22 21.77 26.18
N ASN A 269 -25.46 20.80 25.66
CA ASN A 269 -24.80 19.79 26.48
C ASN A 269 -23.46 20.27 27.07
N TYR A 270 -22.99 21.46 26.68
CA TYR A 270 -21.72 22.00 27.17
C TYR A 270 -21.98 22.84 28.41
N ASN A 271 -21.13 22.68 29.42
CA ASN A 271 -21.18 23.52 30.61
C ASN A 271 -20.85 24.96 30.21
N LEU A 272 -21.86 25.83 30.27
CA LEU A 272 -21.78 27.21 29.80
C LEU A 272 -20.72 28.04 30.56
N SER A 273 -20.28 27.58 31.74
CA SER A 273 -19.19 28.22 32.50
C SER A 273 -17.82 28.11 31.82
N ASN A 274 -17.64 27.16 30.89
CA ASN A 274 -16.34 26.85 30.28
C ASN A 274 -16.15 27.50 28.90
N PHE A 275 -17.02 28.42 28.49
CA PHE A 275 -16.80 29.13 27.23
C PHE A 275 -15.59 30.06 27.35
N ASN A 276 -14.53 29.75 26.60
CA ASN A 276 -13.37 30.61 26.49
C ASN A 276 -13.79 31.93 25.83
N GLN A 277 -13.62 33.03 26.55
CA GLN A 277 -13.75 34.36 25.98
C GLN A 277 -12.54 34.66 25.10
N LEU A 278 -12.57 34.24 23.83
CA LEU A 278 -11.74 34.86 22.81
C LEU A 278 -12.33 36.23 22.50
N THR A 279 -11.99 37.22 23.32
CA THR A 279 -12.59 38.56 23.33
C THR A 279 -12.28 39.40 22.09
N SER A 280 -11.37 38.96 21.21
CA SER A 280 -10.83 39.78 20.11
C SER A 280 -11.31 39.42 18.71
N ILE A 281 -12.18 38.43 18.54
CA ILE A 281 -12.63 38.00 17.21
C ILE A 281 -13.89 38.74 16.74
N TRP A 282 -13.80 39.40 15.59
CA TRP A 282 -14.89 40.08 14.87
C TRP A 282 -14.71 39.91 13.36
N GLY A 283 -15.71 40.30 12.58
CA GLY A 283 -15.74 40.16 11.12
C GLY A 283 -16.69 39.05 10.67
N ARG A 284 -16.39 38.45 9.52
CA ARG A 284 -17.23 37.44 8.86
C ARG A 284 -16.69 36.03 9.11
N PHE A 285 -17.55 35.09 9.47
CA PHE A 285 -17.19 33.73 9.86
C PHE A 285 -18.03 32.67 9.14
N LEU A 286 -17.35 31.65 8.61
CA LEU A 286 -17.92 30.48 7.97
C LEU A 286 -18.05 29.32 8.98
N ILE A 287 -19.28 28.84 9.15
CA ILE A 287 -19.62 27.84 10.17
C ILE A 287 -19.68 26.46 9.54
N THR A 288 -18.56 25.74 9.57
CA THR A 288 -18.41 24.47 8.84
C THR A 288 -19.35 23.38 9.34
N SER A 289 -19.73 23.45 10.62
CA SER A 289 -20.69 22.52 11.22
C SER A 289 -22.12 22.69 10.71
N THR A 290 -22.42 23.78 10.00
CA THR A 290 -23.73 24.06 9.40
C THR A 290 -23.81 23.69 7.91
N GLU A 291 -22.91 22.84 7.42
CA GLU A 291 -22.98 22.32 6.05
C GLU A 291 -24.29 21.55 5.83
N PHE A 292 -25.19 22.08 5.00
CA PHE A 292 -26.45 21.44 4.65
C PHE A 292 -26.17 20.21 3.78
N LYS A 293 -26.46 19.02 4.30
CA LYS A 293 -26.17 17.74 3.62
C LYS A 293 -27.22 17.32 2.61
N PHE A 294 -28.36 18.00 2.59
CA PHE A 294 -29.48 17.79 1.68
C PHE A 294 -30.30 19.08 1.63
N ASP A 295 -31.11 19.23 0.58
CA ASP A 295 -32.04 20.35 0.45
C ASP A 295 -33.02 20.37 1.63
N SER A 296 -33.27 21.54 2.23
CA SER A 296 -34.13 21.70 3.40
C SER A 296 -34.67 23.12 3.52
N ASN A 297 -35.74 23.32 4.28
CA ASN A 297 -36.19 24.67 4.63
C ASN A 297 -35.60 25.06 5.97
N LEU A 298 -34.85 26.16 6.02
CA LEU A 298 -34.36 26.80 7.25
C LEU A 298 -35.52 27.51 7.93
N ASN A 299 -35.83 27.10 9.16
CA ASN A 299 -36.88 27.69 9.99
C ASN A 299 -36.33 28.87 10.79
N TYR A 300 -35.33 28.62 11.64
CA TYR A 300 -34.72 29.64 12.50
C TYR A 300 -33.26 29.29 12.83
N ILE A 301 -32.52 30.27 13.35
CA ILE A 301 -31.15 30.08 13.83
C ILE A 301 -31.13 30.25 15.34
N GLN A 302 -30.49 29.35 16.06
CA GLN A 302 -30.26 29.47 17.50
C GLN A 302 -28.77 29.65 17.76
N LEU A 303 -28.41 30.56 18.65
CA LEU A 303 -27.02 30.80 19.03
C LEU A 303 -26.89 31.19 20.49
N TYR A 304 -25.69 30.99 21.05
CA TYR A 304 -25.34 31.50 22.38
C TYR A 304 -24.40 32.71 22.25
N SER A 305 -24.82 33.86 22.77
CA SER A 305 -24.10 35.12 22.71
C SER A 305 -23.45 35.45 24.06
N LEU A 306 -22.20 35.89 24.04
CA LEU A 306 -21.49 36.34 25.25
C LEU A 306 -21.81 37.80 25.59
N ASN A 307 -22.18 38.60 24.59
CA ASN A 307 -22.53 40.01 24.70
C ASN A 307 -23.83 40.30 23.94
N SER A 308 -24.47 41.44 24.21
CA SER A 308 -25.55 41.94 23.34
C SER A 308 -24.96 42.67 22.14
N GLY A 309 -25.60 42.61 20.97
CA GLY A 309 -25.08 43.25 19.76
C GLY A 309 -25.95 42.99 18.53
N THR A 310 -25.43 43.33 17.35
CA THR A 310 -26.09 43.01 16.07
C THR A 310 -25.25 41.98 15.31
N ILE A 311 -25.92 41.00 14.70
CA ILE A 311 -25.31 39.95 13.89
C ILE A 311 -26.03 39.87 12.54
N THR A 312 -25.27 39.76 11.45
CA THR A 312 -25.82 39.58 10.11
C THR A 312 -25.56 38.16 9.64
N PHE A 313 -26.57 37.48 9.11
CA PHE A 313 -26.43 36.12 8.59
C PHE A 313 -26.50 36.06 7.07
N TYR A 314 -25.74 35.13 6.50
CA TYR A 314 -25.70 34.80 5.09
C TYR A 314 -25.76 33.28 4.89
N ILE A 315 -26.22 32.86 3.72
CA ILE A 315 -26.13 31.49 3.23
C ILE A 315 -25.16 31.47 2.07
N TYR A 316 -24.06 30.76 2.23
CA TYR A 316 -23.06 30.55 1.17
C TYR A 316 -23.29 29.19 0.56
N ARG A 317 -23.58 29.10 -0.74
CA ARG A 317 -23.69 27.82 -1.46
C ARG A 317 -22.46 27.61 -2.32
N MET A 318 -21.85 26.44 -2.20
CA MET A 318 -20.65 26.07 -2.96
C MET A 318 -21.02 25.06 -4.05
N TYR A 319 -20.57 25.28 -5.28
CA TYR A 319 -21.00 24.49 -6.44
C TYR A 319 -20.04 23.35 -6.83
N ASN A 320 -18.82 23.35 -6.30
CA ASN A 320 -17.73 22.43 -6.71
C ASN A 320 -17.28 21.47 -5.61
N CYS A 321 -18.21 21.08 -4.73
CA CYS A 321 -17.98 20.12 -3.64
C CYS A 321 -19.10 19.07 -3.62
N GLY A 322 -18.92 17.98 -2.87
CA GLY A 322 -19.98 16.99 -2.65
C GLY A 322 -19.96 15.74 -3.53
N TYR A 323 -19.21 15.72 -4.64
CA TYR A 323 -19.13 14.53 -5.52
C TYR A 323 -18.18 13.44 -4.97
N ARG A 324 -17.11 13.85 -4.28
CA ARG A 324 -16.10 12.94 -3.69
C ARG A 324 -15.91 13.14 -2.19
N GLU A 325 -16.08 14.37 -1.71
CA GLU A 325 -15.93 14.74 -0.31
C GLU A 325 -16.89 15.88 0.07
N SER A 326 -17.10 16.08 1.36
CA SER A 326 -17.95 17.17 1.85
C SER A 326 -17.29 18.53 1.64
N CYS A 327 -18.09 19.59 1.56
CA CYS A 327 -17.57 20.93 1.32
C CYS A 327 -16.69 21.41 2.48
N ALA A 328 -17.02 21.03 3.73
CA ALA A 328 -16.16 21.29 4.89
C ALA A 328 -14.78 20.61 4.78
N SER A 329 -14.73 19.39 4.23
CA SER A 329 -13.46 18.68 3.95
C SER A 329 -12.64 19.42 2.89
N GLN A 330 -13.30 19.87 1.83
CA GLN A 330 -12.67 20.64 0.76
C GLN A 330 -12.13 21.98 1.27
N ILE A 331 -12.91 22.73 2.06
CA ILE A 331 -12.48 23.97 2.73
C ILE A 331 -11.21 23.74 3.57
N LYS A 332 -11.16 22.64 4.32
CA LYS A 332 -9.97 22.29 5.11
C LYS A 332 -8.73 22.08 4.24
N ARG A 333 -8.91 21.45 3.07
CA ARG A 333 -7.82 21.11 2.14
C ARG A 333 -7.32 22.30 1.33
N PHE A 334 -8.23 23.16 0.88
CA PHE A 334 -7.92 24.27 -0.05
C PHE A 334 -7.81 25.65 0.62
N SER A 335 -7.92 25.74 1.95
CA SER A 335 -7.54 26.94 2.70
C SER A 335 -6.08 27.30 2.34
N PRO A 336 -5.81 28.54 1.86
CA PRO A 336 -6.44 29.76 2.35
C PRO A 336 -7.53 30.41 1.49
N SER A 337 -7.92 29.93 0.31
CA SER A 337 -8.92 30.63 -0.53
C SER A 337 -10.29 29.96 -0.50
N LEU A 338 -11.36 30.77 -0.52
CA LEU A 338 -12.69 30.24 -0.84
C LEU A 338 -12.69 29.78 -2.31
N PRO A 339 -13.31 28.64 -2.64
CA PRO A 339 -13.54 28.23 -4.02
C PRO A 339 -14.18 29.36 -4.83
N SER A 340 -13.71 29.56 -6.06
CA SER A 340 -14.09 30.68 -6.93
C SER A 340 -15.58 30.73 -7.30
N SER A 341 -16.32 29.63 -7.11
CA SER A 341 -17.74 29.53 -7.43
C SER A 341 -18.60 29.29 -6.17
N PHE A 342 -19.10 30.38 -5.60
CA PHE A 342 -20.15 30.33 -4.58
C PHE A 342 -21.21 31.40 -4.81
N SER A 343 -22.43 31.15 -4.36
CA SER A 343 -23.48 32.17 -4.30
C SER A 343 -23.77 32.55 -2.86
N VAL A 344 -24.06 33.83 -2.62
CA VAL A 344 -24.36 34.38 -1.30
C VAL A 344 -25.79 34.89 -1.27
N ASN A 345 -26.58 34.40 -0.32
CA ASN A 345 -27.90 34.94 -0.01
C ASN A 345 -27.88 35.55 1.40
N THR A 346 -28.22 36.83 1.54
CA THR A 346 -28.30 37.49 2.85
C THR A 346 -29.62 37.11 3.54
N LEU A 347 -29.54 36.63 4.79
CA LEU A 347 -30.72 36.32 5.62
C LEU A 347 -31.28 37.56 6.33
N GLY A 348 -30.39 38.48 6.71
CA GLY A 348 -30.73 39.72 7.42
C GLY A 348 -29.84 39.98 8.63
N SER A 349 -30.04 41.12 9.26
CA SER A 349 -29.36 41.54 10.49
C SER A 349 -30.32 41.47 11.67
N PHE A 350 -29.84 40.94 12.80
CA PHE A 350 -30.64 40.68 13.99
C PHE A 350 -29.96 41.27 15.22
N SER A 351 -30.74 41.95 16.06
CA SER A 351 -30.31 42.32 17.41
C SER A 351 -30.38 41.09 18.31
N ILE A 352 -29.29 40.82 19.04
CA ILE A 352 -29.18 39.69 19.96
C ILE A 352 -28.80 40.16 21.35
N ASN A 353 -29.30 39.44 22.35
CA ASN A 353 -29.01 39.68 23.75
C ASN A 353 -27.90 38.72 24.24
N LYS A 354 -27.20 39.07 25.32
CA LYS A 354 -26.36 38.09 26.04
C LYS A 354 -27.18 36.86 26.44
N GLY A 355 -26.64 35.67 26.21
CA GLY A 355 -27.28 34.38 26.48
C GLY A 355 -27.80 33.67 25.23
N LEU A 356 -28.80 32.81 25.39
CA LEU A 356 -29.39 32.04 24.31
C LEU A 356 -30.34 32.90 23.47
N ASN A 357 -30.13 32.93 22.15
CA ASN A 357 -30.97 33.66 21.21
C ASN A 357 -31.56 32.71 20.18
N GLN A 358 -32.81 32.96 19.80
CA GLN A 358 -33.50 32.32 18.69
C GLN A 358 -33.90 33.41 17.68
N LEU A 359 -33.44 33.28 16.45
CA LEU A 359 -33.51 34.32 15.43
C LEU A 359 -34.32 33.86 14.23
N GLY A 360 -35.31 34.67 13.88
CA GLY A 360 -36.07 34.55 12.65
C GLY A 360 -37.17 33.48 12.64
N SER A 361 -37.95 33.53 11.57
CA SER A 361 -38.86 32.50 11.06
C SER A 361 -38.75 32.56 9.54
N PHE A 362 -37.64 32.05 9.01
CA PHE A 362 -37.21 32.30 7.63
C PHE A 362 -38.06 31.54 6.61
N ASN A 363 -38.49 30.31 6.95
CA ASN A 363 -39.05 29.32 6.02
C ASN A 363 -38.35 29.34 4.64
N LEU A 364 -37.02 29.42 4.66
CA LEU A 364 -36.22 29.66 3.47
C LEU A 364 -35.68 28.34 2.94
N LYS A 365 -35.91 28.04 1.67
CA LYS A 365 -35.30 26.87 1.03
C LYS A 365 -33.79 27.06 0.90
N VAL A 366 -33.05 26.16 1.53
CA VAL A 366 -31.58 26.07 1.52
C VAL A 366 -31.20 24.79 0.79
N TYR A 367 -30.28 24.93 -0.16
CA TYR A 367 -29.83 23.80 -0.97
C TYR A 367 -28.69 23.04 -0.28
N GLN A 368 -28.53 21.79 -0.67
CA GLN A 368 -27.36 20.99 -0.33
C GLN A 368 -26.07 21.76 -0.65
N PHE A 369 -25.03 21.56 0.17
CA PHE A 369 -23.71 22.22 0.09
C PHE A 369 -23.71 23.70 0.44
N SER A 370 -24.77 24.18 1.07
CA SER A 370 -24.80 25.50 1.69
C SER A 370 -24.22 25.51 3.10
N PHE A 371 -23.77 26.67 3.56
CA PHE A 371 -23.29 26.95 4.90
C PHE A 371 -23.94 28.20 5.45
N ILE A 372 -24.11 28.25 6.77
CA ILE A 372 -24.35 29.50 7.47
C ILE A 372 -23.02 30.25 7.60
N VAL A 373 -23.04 31.51 7.21
CA VAL A 373 -21.99 32.49 7.45
C VAL A 373 -22.61 33.60 8.30
N PHE A 374 -21.88 34.12 9.28
CA PHE A 374 -22.33 35.29 10.02
C PHE A 374 -21.27 36.38 10.01
N GLU A 375 -21.70 37.62 10.21
CA GLU A 375 -20.84 38.78 10.34
C GLU A 375 -21.23 39.58 11.58
N THR A 376 -20.22 39.99 12.34
CA THR A 376 -20.40 40.83 13.51
C THR A 376 -19.31 41.89 13.61
N SER A 377 -19.70 43.10 13.99
CA SER A 377 -18.79 44.19 14.33
C SER A 377 -18.44 44.21 15.83
N THR A 378 -19.12 43.42 16.66
CA THR A 378 -18.89 43.36 18.10
C THR A 378 -17.92 42.22 18.42
N PRO A 379 -16.72 42.49 18.95
CA PRO A 379 -15.75 41.44 19.29
C PRO A 379 -16.30 40.44 20.32
N GLY A 380 -16.06 39.16 20.07
CA GLY A 380 -16.46 38.08 20.98
C GLY A 380 -17.97 37.95 21.17
N LEU A 381 -18.78 38.38 20.20
CA LEU A 381 -20.23 38.36 20.31
C LEU A 381 -20.79 36.95 20.49
N VAL A 382 -20.40 36.00 19.63
CA VAL A 382 -20.89 34.61 19.66
C VAL A 382 -19.94 33.71 20.44
N ALA A 383 -20.46 32.86 21.31
CA ALA A 383 -19.66 31.92 22.08
C ALA A 383 -18.94 30.89 21.19
N LEU A 384 -17.75 30.50 21.65
CA LEU A 384 -16.87 29.55 20.99
C LEU A 384 -16.55 28.37 21.92
N ILE A 385 -16.44 27.18 21.36
CA ILE A 385 -15.92 25.99 22.04
C ILE A 385 -14.75 25.39 21.27
N GLU A 386 -13.83 24.76 21.99
CA GLU A 386 -12.83 23.88 21.42
C GLU A 386 -13.43 22.46 21.23
N ASP A 387 -13.53 21.98 19.99
CA ASP A 387 -14.01 20.62 19.65
C ASP A 387 -12.87 19.88 18.94
N GLN A 388 -12.13 19.07 19.68
CA GLN A 388 -10.99 18.30 19.15
C GLN A 388 -11.39 17.37 17.99
N PHE A 389 -12.65 16.94 17.93
CA PHE A 389 -13.11 15.90 17.03
C PHE A 389 -13.85 16.41 15.79
N ALA A 390 -13.77 17.71 15.50
CA ALA A 390 -14.47 18.27 14.35
C ALA A 390 -13.68 19.32 13.60
N PHE A 391 -14.18 19.63 12.40
CA PHE A 391 -13.72 20.77 11.62
C PHE A 391 -13.90 22.06 12.42
N SER A 392 -12.86 22.89 12.37
CA SER A 392 -12.89 24.24 12.92
C SER A 392 -13.76 25.13 12.04
N ASP A 393 -14.28 26.20 12.62
CA ASP A 393 -14.84 27.31 11.85
C ASP A 393 -13.71 28.24 11.38
N TYR A 394 -14.04 29.06 10.36
CA TYR A 394 -13.08 29.88 9.63
C TYR A 394 -13.54 31.33 9.58
N GLN A 395 -12.60 32.27 9.73
CA GLN A 395 -12.80 33.69 9.46
C GLN A 395 -12.59 33.96 7.97
N ILE A 396 -13.47 34.74 7.36
CA ILE A 396 -13.39 35.20 5.97
C ILE A 396 -12.79 36.61 5.96
N ILE A 397 -11.64 36.78 5.32
CA ILE A 397 -10.92 38.05 5.14
C ILE A 397 -10.60 38.22 3.66
N ASN A 398 -11.21 39.20 2.98
CA ASN A 398 -10.97 39.46 1.56
C ASN A 398 -11.13 38.20 0.66
N ASN A 399 -12.20 37.43 0.87
CA ASN A 399 -12.46 36.12 0.24
C ASN A 399 -11.46 35.00 0.56
N ASN A 400 -10.44 35.25 1.38
CA ASN A 400 -9.62 34.21 1.96
C ASN A 400 -10.25 33.70 3.25
N ILE A 401 -10.09 32.40 3.52
CA ILE A 401 -10.52 31.73 4.74
C ILE A 401 -9.32 31.39 5.60
N LYS A 402 -9.32 31.91 6.83
CA LYS A 402 -8.34 31.62 7.86
C LYS A 402 -9.03 30.88 8.99
N LYS A 403 -8.43 29.79 9.47
CA LYS A 403 -8.95 29.07 10.64
C LYS A 403 -9.05 30.04 11.84
N VAL A 404 -10.18 30.04 12.58
CA VAL A 404 -10.40 30.96 13.71
C VAL A 404 -9.23 30.92 14.71
N GLN A 405 -8.67 29.73 14.94
CA GLN A 405 -7.39 29.56 15.64
C GLN A 405 -6.50 28.56 14.90
N SER A 406 -5.25 28.92 14.60
CA SER A 406 -4.37 28.13 13.73
C SER A 406 -4.10 26.72 14.27
N LYS A 407 -3.86 26.60 15.58
CA LYS A 407 -3.43 25.35 16.23
C LYS A 407 -4.57 24.47 16.76
N ARG A 408 -5.78 25.00 16.94
CA ARG A 408 -6.89 24.32 17.63
C ARG A 408 -8.18 24.37 16.81
N ASN A 409 -9.09 23.44 17.02
CA ASN A 409 -10.36 23.39 16.31
C ASN A 409 -11.43 24.10 17.15
N TYR A 410 -11.76 25.32 16.77
CA TYR A 410 -12.78 26.12 17.45
C TYR A 410 -14.06 26.16 16.63
N LYS A 411 -15.21 26.11 17.32
CA LYS A 411 -16.54 26.19 16.73
C LYS A 411 -17.40 27.22 17.42
N PHE A 412 -18.21 27.92 16.64
CA PHE A 412 -19.23 28.80 17.19
C PHE A 412 -20.45 28.01 17.67
N CYS A 413 -21.02 28.45 18.79
CA CYS A 413 -22.26 27.93 19.35
C CYS A 413 -23.46 28.40 18.53
N ILE A 414 -23.62 27.85 17.32
CA ILE A 414 -24.69 28.17 16.37
C ILE A 414 -25.36 26.87 15.87
N LYS A 415 -26.69 26.91 15.76
CA LYS A 415 -27.55 25.91 15.15
C LYS A 415 -28.46 26.52 14.10
N ALA A 416 -28.64 25.83 12.99
CA ALA A 416 -29.59 26.13 11.95
C ALA A 416 -30.71 25.09 11.97
N PHE A 417 -31.89 25.45 12.47
CA PHE A 417 -33.04 24.55 12.56
C PHE A 417 -33.76 24.46 11.23
N ILE A 418 -34.05 23.25 10.79
CA ILE A 418 -34.71 22.96 9.52
C ILE A 418 -36.08 22.31 9.73
N SER A 419 -36.94 22.39 8.71
CA SER A 419 -38.27 21.78 8.71
C SER A 419 -38.24 20.26 8.80
N ASN A 420 -37.21 19.63 8.23
CA ASN A 420 -37.14 18.19 8.07
C ASN A 420 -36.34 17.56 9.21
N LYS A 421 -36.86 16.47 9.78
CA LYS A 421 -36.07 15.61 10.66
C LYS A 421 -35.18 14.70 9.82
N PHE A 422 -33.95 14.50 10.29
CA PHE A 422 -33.00 13.55 9.73
C PHE A 422 -32.36 12.74 10.84
N TYR A 423 -31.96 11.52 10.52
CA TYR A 423 -31.21 10.70 11.46
C TYR A 423 -29.73 10.95 11.28
N PHE A 424 -29.04 11.24 12.37
CA PHE A 424 -27.59 11.33 12.36
C PHE A 424 -27.04 10.56 13.54
N THR A 425 -25.93 9.87 13.30
CA THR A 425 -25.17 9.19 14.35
C THR A 425 -23.73 9.68 14.25
N ARG A 426 -23.27 10.41 15.27
CA ARG A 426 -21.85 10.76 15.42
C ARG A 426 -21.26 9.80 16.44
N LYS A 427 -20.36 8.92 16.01
CA LYS A 427 -19.55 8.11 16.92
C LYS A 427 -18.09 8.48 16.73
N VAL A 428 -17.46 8.92 17.82
CA VAL A 428 -16.04 9.24 17.86
C VAL A 428 -15.34 7.98 18.36
N PHE A 429 -14.35 7.50 17.60
CA PHE A 429 -13.51 6.38 17.99
C PHE A 429 -12.17 6.96 18.44
N ASN A 430 -11.92 6.95 19.74
CA ASN A 430 -10.59 7.22 20.27
C ASN A 430 -9.92 5.87 20.46
N TYR A 431 -9.02 5.55 19.54
CA TYR A 431 -8.26 4.32 19.58
C TYR A 431 -6.80 4.68 19.83
N GLU A 432 -6.41 4.67 21.10
CA GLU A 432 -5.01 4.73 21.51
C GLU A 432 -4.49 3.30 21.56
N ASN A 433 -3.51 2.97 20.72
CA ASN A 433 -3.01 1.62 20.65
C ASN A 433 -1.53 1.55 21.07
N SER A 434 -1.24 0.58 21.93
CA SER A 434 0.09 0.37 22.52
C SER A 434 1.05 -0.43 21.62
N SER A 435 0.65 -0.77 20.40
CA SER A 435 1.45 -1.58 19.47
C SER A 435 1.27 -1.15 18.01
N ASN A 436 2.36 -1.21 17.24
CA ASN A 436 2.38 -0.92 15.81
C ASN A 436 1.82 -2.12 15.00
N GLY A 437 0.85 -1.89 14.11
CA GLY A 437 0.21 -2.94 13.30
C GLY A 437 -0.80 -2.39 12.28
N TYR A 438 -1.33 -3.24 11.39
CA TYR A 438 -2.38 -2.87 10.44
C TYR A 438 -3.76 -2.85 11.10
N TYR A 439 -4.43 -1.71 11.01
CA TYR A 439 -5.79 -1.56 11.50
C TYR A 439 -6.70 -1.22 10.32
N ASN A 440 -7.54 -2.18 9.96
CA ASN A 440 -8.58 -1.94 8.97
C ASN A 440 -9.82 -1.47 9.72
N LEU A 441 -10.07 -0.15 9.74
CA LEU A 441 -11.32 0.36 10.28
C LEU A 441 -12.41 0.21 9.20
N GLN A 442 -13.05 -0.96 9.18
CA GLN A 442 -14.15 -1.22 8.27
C GLN A 442 -15.48 -0.82 8.90
N LEU A 443 -16.04 0.32 8.47
CA LEU A 443 -17.41 0.69 8.80
C LEU A 443 -18.35 0.01 7.81
N ARG A 444 -19.01 -1.07 8.24
CA ARG A 444 -20.03 -1.76 7.45
C ARG A 444 -21.40 -1.21 7.80
N SER A 445 -22.00 -0.47 6.88
CA SER A 445 -23.46 -0.22 6.86
C SER A 445 -24.09 -1.11 5.80
N SER A 446 -25.35 -1.51 5.96
CA SER A 446 -26.07 -2.40 5.03
C SER A 446 -26.03 -1.93 3.57
N ASN A 447 -25.81 -0.63 3.32
CA ASN A 447 -25.86 -0.01 2.00
C ASN A 447 -24.62 0.79 1.58
N LEU A 448 -23.54 0.83 2.39
CA LEU A 448 -22.33 1.57 2.04
C LEU A 448 -21.10 0.94 2.71
N THR A 449 -20.10 0.61 1.90
CA THR A 449 -18.77 0.22 2.39
C THR A 449 -17.81 1.36 2.07
N VAL A 450 -17.39 2.11 3.09
CA VAL A 450 -16.32 3.09 2.94
C VAL A 450 -15.04 2.43 3.38
N ASN A 451 -14.19 2.08 2.41
CA ASN A 451 -12.83 1.61 2.68
C ASN A 451 -11.93 2.83 2.76
N VAL A 452 -11.51 3.22 3.96
CA VAL A 452 -10.40 4.15 4.12
C VAL A 452 -9.11 3.34 4.11
N ASN A 453 -8.59 3.08 2.91
CA ASN A 453 -7.26 2.52 2.77
C ASN A 453 -6.25 3.65 2.97
N ARG A 454 -5.70 3.74 4.18
CA ARG A 454 -4.44 4.44 4.40
C ARG A 454 -3.33 3.40 4.42
N THR A 455 -2.64 3.25 3.30
CA THR A 455 -1.43 2.43 3.25
C THR A 455 -0.26 3.29 3.70
N GLN A 456 0.31 2.90 4.83
CA GLN A 456 1.51 3.47 5.40
C GLN A 456 2.30 2.31 6.03
N GLU A 457 2.97 1.51 5.19
CA GLU A 457 3.83 0.43 5.71
C GLU A 457 5.09 1.05 6.32
N SER A 458 5.20 0.99 7.64
CA SER A 458 6.35 1.52 8.40
C SER A 458 7.42 0.48 8.71
N LYS A 459 7.21 -0.78 8.31
CA LYS A 459 8.14 -1.89 8.52
C LYS A 459 8.31 -2.69 7.24
N THR A 460 9.47 -2.55 6.62
CA THR A 460 9.95 -3.45 5.58
C THR A 460 11.06 -4.27 6.23
N ASN A 461 11.10 -5.58 5.98
CA ASN A 461 12.27 -6.39 6.31
C ASN A 461 13.13 -6.50 5.06
N VAL A 462 14.31 -5.88 5.07
CA VAL A 462 15.28 -6.09 3.98
C VAL A 462 16.31 -7.08 4.46
N GLU A 463 16.48 -8.13 3.69
CA GLU A 463 17.54 -9.11 3.90
C GLU A 463 18.64 -8.80 2.89
N ILE A 464 19.84 -8.53 3.41
CA ILE A 464 21.05 -8.36 2.60
C ILE A 464 21.83 -9.65 2.69
N ASP A 465 21.98 -10.34 1.57
CA ASP A 465 22.94 -11.41 1.36
C ASP A 465 24.26 -10.78 0.90
N PHE A 466 25.35 -11.05 1.62
CA PHE A 466 26.66 -10.48 1.32
C PHE A 466 27.40 -11.25 0.21
N GLY A 467 26.85 -12.36 -0.30
CA GLY A 467 27.46 -13.16 -1.35
C GLY A 467 28.57 -14.09 -0.86
N ASP A 468 28.83 -14.14 0.45
CA ASP A 468 29.74 -15.10 1.11
C ASP A 468 28.97 -16.20 1.88
N GLY A 469 27.66 -16.28 1.67
CA GLY A 469 26.75 -17.21 2.32
C GLY A 469 26.19 -16.71 3.67
N LEU A 470 26.54 -15.49 4.09
CA LEU A 470 25.95 -14.84 5.25
C LEU A 470 24.91 -13.80 4.83
N ASN A 471 23.79 -13.79 5.56
CA ASN A 471 22.71 -12.82 5.37
C ASN A 471 22.49 -12.04 6.66
N LYS A 472 22.08 -10.78 6.53
CA LYS A 472 21.63 -9.94 7.65
C LYS A 472 20.28 -9.31 7.32
N SER A 473 19.32 -9.51 8.22
CA SER A 473 18.01 -8.87 8.15
C SER A 473 18.04 -7.54 8.90
N PHE A 474 17.47 -6.51 8.28
CA PHE A 474 17.30 -5.19 8.86
C PHE A 474 15.81 -4.89 8.94
N ASP A 475 15.34 -4.66 10.17
CA ASP A 475 14.01 -4.13 10.42
C ASP A 475 14.08 -2.62 10.29
N PHE A 476 13.43 -2.09 9.25
CA PHE A 476 13.37 -0.65 9.05
C PHE A 476 12.24 -0.07 9.89
N ASN A 477 12.58 0.85 10.80
CA ASN A 477 11.61 1.72 11.44
C ASN A 477 11.50 2.99 10.60
N ASN A 478 10.54 3.01 9.70
CA ASN A 478 10.43 4.10 8.74
C ASN A 478 9.98 5.39 9.44
N SER A 479 10.71 6.49 9.26
CA SER A 479 10.23 7.82 9.59
C SER A 479 9.43 8.37 8.40
N LEU A 480 8.33 9.08 8.70
CA LEU A 480 7.54 9.73 7.67
C LEU A 480 8.25 11.02 7.25
N ALA A 481 8.87 11.00 6.07
CA ALA A 481 9.45 12.18 5.45
C ALA A 481 8.36 12.99 4.73
N THR A 482 8.25 14.27 5.07
CA THR A 482 7.35 15.24 4.40
C THR A 482 8.11 16.13 3.42
N TYR A 483 9.39 15.85 3.20
CA TYR A 483 10.28 16.64 2.34
C TYR A 483 11.36 15.74 1.73
N ILE A 484 11.90 16.13 0.57
CA ILE A 484 13.07 15.49 -0.06
C ILE A 484 14.28 16.38 0.15
N GLY A 485 15.41 15.81 0.55
CA GLY A 485 16.57 16.52 1.06
C GLY A 485 17.02 15.85 2.36
N GLY A 486 17.60 16.59 3.29
CA GLY A 486 17.76 16.02 4.62
C GLY A 486 17.64 17.06 5.71
N GLU A 487 17.80 16.63 6.95
CA GLU A 487 17.41 17.45 8.08
C GLU A 487 18.08 18.83 8.07
N ILE A 488 17.26 19.87 8.27
CA ILE A 488 17.70 21.25 8.42
C ILE A 488 17.67 21.52 9.93
N PRO A 489 18.81 21.76 10.58
CA PRO A 489 18.85 21.97 12.02
C PRO A 489 18.04 23.21 12.39
N ALA A 490 17.27 23.13 13.49
CA ALA A 490 16.47 24.23 13.99
C ALA A 490 17.34 25.42 14.45
N PHE A 491 18.58 25.15 14.84
CA PHE A 491 19.58 26.13 15.24
C PHE A 491 20.88 25.82 14.52
N VAL A 492 21.35 26.77 13.71
CA VAL A 492 22.69 26.69 13.13
C VAL A 492 23.60 27.47 14.07
N ASN A 493 24.46 26.78 14.82
CA ASN A 493 25.65 27.43 15.35
C ASN A 493 26.41 27.96 14.13
N LYS A 494 26.67 29.27 14.04
CA LYS A 494 27.34 29.95 12.90
C LYS A 494 28.42 29.04 12.30
N SER A 495 28.07 28.26 11.29
CA SER A 495 29.03 27.48 10.51
C SER A 495 29.62 28.43 9.48
N ASN A 496 30.92 28.31 9.24
CA ASN A 496 31.66 29.26 8.43
C ASN A 496 31.68 28.88 6.94
N LEU A 497 31.37 27.62 6.56
CA LEU A 497 31.29 27.25 5.15
C LEU A 497 29.93 27.59 4.55
N SER A 498 29.99 28.52 3.59
CA SER A 498 28.88 28.90 2.75
C SER A 498 29.34 28.95 1.30
N PHE A 499 28.49 28.49 0.39
CA PHE A 499 28.85 28.36 -1.03
C PHE A 499 28.01 29.29 -1.90
N GLY A 500 28.61 29.77 -2.99
CA GLY A 500 27.96 30.52 -4.08
C GLY A 500 28.13 29.79 -5.42
N GLY A 501 27.73 30.43 -6.52
CA GLY A 501 27.83 29.84 -7.86
C GLY A 501 26.66 28.93 -8.24
N ARG A 502 26.88 28.01 -9.18
CA ARG A 502 25.88 27.02 -9.62
C ARG A 502 26.12 25.70 -8.90
N ILE A 503 25.14 25.22 -8.15
CA ILE A 503 25.27 24.01 -7.32
C ILE A 503 24.15 23.03 -7.64
N LEU A 504 24.53 21.82 -8.04
CA LEU A 504 23.63 20.67 -8.19
C LEU A 504 23.53 19.92 -6.86
N LEU A 505 22.30 19.82 -6.36
CA LEU A 505 22.02 19.26 -5.04
C LEU A 505 21.67 17.77 -5.18
N LEU A 506 22.67 16.90 -5.02
CA LEU A 506 22.50 15.45 -5.23
C LEU A 506 21.52 14.84 -4.23
N ASN A 507 21.43 15.39 -3.02
CA ASN A 507 20.53 14.91 -1.97
C ASN A 507 19.06 15.30 -2.21
N THR A 508 18.76 16.01 -3.31
CA THR A 508 17.40 16.40 -3.70
C THR A 508 16.79 15.53 -4.80
N GLU A 509 17.43 14.40 -5.15
CA GLU A 509 16.91 13.50 -6.18
C GLU A 509 15.51 12.98 -5.83
N ILE A 510 14.55 13.25 -6.72
CA ILE A 510 13.16 12.81 -6.58
C ILE A 510 13.08 11.29 -6.78
N LYS A 511 12.77 10.54 -5.71
CA LYS A 511 12.69 9.07 -5.78
C LYS A 511 11.34 8.54 -6.29
N PHE A 512 10.29 9.37 -6.27
CA PHE A 512 8.94 9.04 -6.73
C PHE A 512 8.23 10.29 -7.23
N SER A 513 7.35 10.14 -8.23
CA SER A 513 6.57 11.25 -8.77
C SER A 513 5.65 11.85 -7.71
N SER A 514 5.63 13.18 -7.60
CA SER A 514 4.89 13.90 -6.55
C SER A 514 4.50 15.31 -7.02
N ILE A 515 3.95 16.10 -6.09
CA ILE A 515 3.65 17.51 -6.29
C ILE A 515 4.55 18.31 -5.35
N LEU A 516 5.41 19.14 -5.93
CA LEU A 516 6.26 20.10 -5.22
C LEU A 516 5.44 21.38 -4.96
N TYR A 517 5.21 21.71 -3.70
CA TYR A 517 4.46 22.90 -3.32
C TYR A 517 5.33 23.98 -2.67
N GLY A 518 6.59 23.70 -2.36
CA GLY A 518 7.50 24.69 -1.81
C GLY A 518 8.91 24.16 -1.57
N ILE A 519 9.76 25.01 -1.02
CA ILE A 519 11.14 24.68 -0.65
C ILE A 519 11.47 25.28 0.71
N ARG A 520 12.44 24.69 1.41
CA ARG A 520 12.97 25.18 2.68
C ARG A 520 14.48 25.05 2.68
N PHE A 521 15.21 26.09 3.05
CA PHE A 521 16.68 26.06 3.05
C PHE A 521 17.28 27.13 3.96
N LEU A 522 18.58 27.04 4.23
CA LEU A 522 19.33 27.99 5.06
C LEU A 522 20.30 28.82 4.21
N ALA A 523 20.25 30.14 4.35
CA ALA A 523 21.16 31.07 3.70
C ALA A 523 22.01 31.84 4.71
N SER A 524 23.31 31.99 4.47
CA SER A 524 24.19 32.80 5.30
C SER A 524 24.11 34.29 4.96
N ASN A 525 23.74 34.62 3.71
CA ASN A 525 23.61 35.99 3.19
C ASN A 525 22.30 36.12 2.41
N ALA A 526 21.65 37.28 2.50
CA ALA A 526 20.46 37.60 1.70
C ALA A 526 20.84 37.86 0.22
N GLY A 527 19.88 37.67 -0.70
CA GLY A 527 20.07 37.91 -2.13
C GLY A 527 18.99 37.25 -2.98
N THR A 528 19.33 36.84 -4.19
CA THR A 528 18.42 36.11 -5.09
C THR A 528 19.06 34.81 -5.56
N ILE A 529 18.28 33.74 -5.57
CA ILE A 529 18.67 32.45 -6.17
C ILE A 529 17.77 32.17 -7.37
N ASN A 530 18.33 31.53 -8.39
CA ASN A 530 17.54 30.93 -9.46
C ASN A 530 17.43 29.43 -9.20
N PHE A 531 16.21 28.99 -8.88
CA PHE A 531 15.87 27.60 -8.62
C PHE A 531 15.46 26.92 -9.93
N GLN A 532 16.04 25.75 -10.20
CA GLN A 532 15.77 24.96 -11.40
C GLN A 532 15.64 23.48 -11.05
N LEU A 533 14.74 22.77 -11.75
CA LEU A 533 14.70 21.31 -11.73
C LEU A 533 15.40 20.78 -12.98
N VAL A 534 16.32 19.84 -12.79
CA VAL A 534 17.08 19.23 -13.88
C VAL A 534 16.76 17.74 -13.99
N SER A 535 16.60 17.27 -15.24
CA SER A 535 16.41 15.85 -15.56
C SER A 535 17.64 15.26 -16.21
N PHE A 536 17.90 13.98 -15.90
CA PHE A 536 18.98 13.16 -16.45
C PHE A 536 18.44 11.85 -17.04
N GLU A 537 17.18 11.85 -17.50
CA GLU A 537 16.44 10.66 -17.95
C GLU A 537 17.17 9.79 -18.99
N SER A 538 18.08 10.36 -19.78
CA SER A 538 18.88 9.61 -20.76
C SER A 538 20.06 8.84 -20.15
N ILE A 539 20.40 9.10 -18.90
CA ILE A 539 21.65 8.63 -18.26
C ILE A 539 21.36 7.81 -16.98
N CYS A 540 20.45 8.29 -16.12
CA CYS A 540 20.17 7.68 -14.81
C CYS A 540 18.68 7.80 -14.43
N GLY A 541 18.29 7.27 -13.26
CA GLY A 541 16.92 7.34 -12.71
C GLY A 541 16.08 6.07 -12.93
N ASN A 542 16.43 5.25 -13.92
CA ASN A 542 15.79 3.96 -14.19
C ASN A 542 16.49 2.78 -13.49
N LEU A 543 17.78 2.54 -13.79
CA LEU A 543 18.56 1.41 -13.27
C LEU A 543 19.39 1.79 -12.04
N THR A 544 19.97 2.99 -12.02
CA THR A 544 20.78 3.55 -10.93
C THR A 544 20.25 4.91 -10.51
N SER A 545 20.52 5.30 -9.26
CA SER A 545 20.16 6.63 -8.79
C SER A 545 21.02 7.70 -9.47
N CYS A 546 20.44 8.85 -9.76
CA CYS A 546 21.18 9.93 -10.39
C CYS A 546 22.23 10.54 -9.47
N SER A 547 21.99 10.57 -8.15
CA SER A 547 23.00 10.98 -7.18
C SER A 547 24.26 10.11 -7.26
N GLU A 548 24.10 8.78 -7.31
CA GLU A 548 25.20 7.81 -7.38
C GLU A 548 25.95 7.87 -8.71
N TYR A 549 25.21 8.00 -9.83
CA TYR A 549 25.82 8.10 -11.14
C TYR A 549 26.73 9.33 -11.23
N LEU A 550 26.23 10.50 -10.80
CA LEU A 550 26.96 11.76 -10.90
C LEU A 550 28.10 11.87 -9.88
N SER A 551 27.97 11.26 -8.69
CA SER A 551 29.07 11.21 -7.73
C SER A 551 30.26 10.40 -8.26
N SER A 552 29.98 9.40 -9.10
CA SER A 552 30.99 8.49 -9.68
C SER A 552 31.56 9.01 -11.00
N ASN A 553 30.80 9.79 -11.77
CA ASN A 553 31.16 10.26 -13.12
C ASN A 553 31.28 11.80 -13.17
N LYS A 554 32.26 12.36 -12.45
CA LYS A 554 32.42 13.81 -12.25
C LYS A 554 32.82 14.58 -13.52
N ASN A 555 33.46 13.90 -14.48
CA ASN A 555 34.14 14.56 -15.61
C ASN A 555 33.25 14.83 -16.83
N SER A 556 32.01 14.34 -16.86
CA SER A 556 31.09 14.59 -17.97
C SER A 556 29.65 14.29 -17.56
N TYR A 557 28.87 15.34 -17.36
CA TYR A 557 27.42 15.22 -17.41
C TYR A 557 26.97 15.71 -18.79
N GLY A 558 26.10 14.94 -19.45
CA GLY A 558 25.54 15.36 -20.74
C GLY A 558 24.74 16.66 -20.62
N MET A 559 24.10 17.09 -21.73
CA MET A 559 23.21 18.25 -21.69
C MET A 559 22.15 18.12 -20.58
N LEU A 560 22.10 19.11 -19.68
CA LEU A 560 21.06 19.21 -18.66
C LEU A 560 19.76 19.67 -19.31
N ASN A 561 18.72 18.86 -19.17
CA ASN A 561 17.37 19.28 -19.53
C ASN A 561 16.77 20.05 -18.34
N TYR A 562 16.75 21.37 -18.45
CA TYR A 562 16.15 22.25 -17.47
C TYR A 562 14.63 22.24 -17.59
N THR A 563 13.95 22.10 -16.46
CA THR A 563 12.50 22.24 -16.33
C THR A 563 12.21 23.20 -15.18
N ASN A 564 11.21 24.07 -15.35
CA ASN A 564 10.69 24.95 -14.31
C ASN A 564 11.78 25.77 -13.57
N SER A 565 12.16 26.90 -14.17
CA SER A 565 13.07 27.89 -13.56
C SER A 565 12.26 28.97 -12.85
N THR A 566 12.66 29.34 -11.63
CA THR A 566 12.10 30.52 -10.95
C THR A 566 13.16 31.24 -10.15
N THR A 567 13.17 32.58 -10.23
CA THR A 567 14.02 33.42 -9.38
C THR A 567 13.32 33.69 -8.06
N LEU A 568 14.02 33.50 -6.95
CA LEU A 568 13.49 33.63 -5.60
C LEU A 568 14.31 34.64 -4.80
N SER A 569 13.63 35.53 -4.09
CA SER A 569 14.27 36.41 -3.11
C SER A 569 14.53 35.63 -1.83
N VAL A 570 15.73 35.80 -1.27
CA VAL A 570 16.24 35.04 -0.13
C VAL A 570 16.68 36.00 0.96
N GLU A 571 16.23 35.75 2.19
CA GLU A 571 16.68 36.46 3.38
C GLU A 571 17.81 35.68 4.05
N GLN A 572 18.59 36.35 4.90
CA GLN A 572 19.58 35.66 5.74
C GLN A 572 18.86 34.79 6.78
N GLY A 573 19.29 33.53 6.93
CA GLY A 573 18.72 32.56 7.87
C GLY A 573 17.83 31.51 7.20
N LEU A 574 16.81 31.03 7.92
CA LEU A 574 15.89 29.99 7.45
C LEU A 574 14.84 30.59 6.51
N ASN A 575 14.84 30.11 5.27
CA ASN A 575 13.87 30.47 4.25
C ASN A 575 12.89 29.33 4.03
N SER A 576 11.61 29.64 3.92
CA SER A 576 10.56 28.68 3.58
C SER A 576 9.62 29.32 2.57
N ILE A 577 9.71 28.89 1.32
CA ILE A 577 8.99 29.48 0.19
C ILE A 577 7.93 28.50 -0.28
N ILE A 578 6.68 28.95 -0.34
CA ILE A 578 5.55 28.17 -0.87
C ILE A 578 5.24 28.70 -2.27
N PHE A 579 5.20 27.80 -3.25
CA PHE A 579 4.89 28.18 -4.63
C PHE A 579 3.38 28.44 -4.79
N GLU A 580 3.03 29.53 -5.46
CA GLU A 580 1.63 29.85 -5.79
C GLU A 580 1.01 28.78 -6.70
N LYS A 581 1.80 28.30 -7.66
CA LYS A 581 1.45 27.20 -8.55
C LYS A 581 2.28 25.98 -8.19
N GLN A 582 1.59 24.92 -7.77
CA GLN A 582 2.20 23.63 -7.49
C GLN A 582 2.84 23.04 -8.75
N ILE A 583 4.03 22.44 -8.59
CA ILE A 583 4.82 21.90 -9.68
C ILE A 583 4.76 20.36 -9.63
N LYS A 584 4.31 19.73 -10.72
CA LYS A 584 4.38 18.27 -10.83
C LYS A 584 5.82 17.85 -11.07
N ILE A 585 6.35 16.98 -10.21
CA ILE A 585 7.71 16.46 -10.29
C ILE A 585 7.69 14.97 -10.55
N GLN A 586 8.67 14.49 -11.33
CA GLN A 586 8.84 13.09 -11.70
C GLN A 586 10.10 12.51 -11.06
N LYS A 587 10.15 11.17 -10.98
CA LYS A 587 11.32 10.44 -10.47
C LYS A 587 12.58 10.80 -11.29
N GLY A 588 13.71 10.96 -10.62
CA GLY A 588 15.03 11.23 -11.23
C GLY A 588 15.36 12.72 -11.38
N LEU A 589 14.39 13.63 -11.17
CA LEU A 589 14.69 15.06 -11.15
C LEU A 589 15.56 15.43 -9.95
N MET A 590 16.43 16.43 -10.11
CA MET A 590 17.25 17.03 -9.04
C MET A 590 17.15 18.55 -9.06
N VAL A 591 17.56 19.20 -7.98
CA VAL A 591 17.59 20.67 -7.88
C VAL A 591 18.95 21.20 -8.30
N LEU A 592 18.93 22.18 -9.19
CA LEU A 592 20.04 23.07 -9.46
C LEU A 592 19.71 24.45 -8.89
N VAL A 593 20.63 25.00 -8.09
CA VAL A 593 20.53 26.37 -7.59
C VAL A 593 21.64 27.21 -8.22
N ASP A 594 21.25 28.29 -8.89
CA ASP A 594 22.19 29.26 -9.46
C ASP A 594 22.18 30.55 -8.65
N MET A 595 23.33 30.86 -8.06
CA MET A 595 23.59 32.00 -7.20
C MET A 595 24.57 32.99 -7.85
N THR A 596 24.94 32.81 -9.12
CA THR A 596 25.99 33.62 -9.76
C THR A 596 25.63 35.10 -9.88
N SER A 597 24.33 35.43 -9.95
CA SER A 597 23.85 36.80 -10.10
C SER A 597 23.70 37.56 -8.78
N SER A 598 24.03 36.97 -7.62
CA SER A 598 23.85 37.65 -6.34
C SER A 598 24.89 37.28 -5.26
N ASN A 599 24.90 38.06 -4.17
CA ASN A 599 25.74 37.81 -3.01
C ASN A 599 25.16 36.77 -2.04
N VAL A 600 24.07 36.10 -2.42
CA VAL A 600 23.48 35.02 -1.62
C VAL A 600 24.50 33.89 -1.47
N ARG A 601 24.48 33.25 -0.31
CA ARG A 601 25.31 32.10 0.00
C ARG A 601 24.49 31.13 0.82
N LEU A 602 24.52 29.84 0.46
CA LEU A 602 23.77 28.80 1.17
C LEU A 602 24.66 28.09 2.18
N LEU A 603 24.09 27.75 3.33
CA LEU A 603 24.79 27.03 4.39
C LEU A 603 24.85 25.54 4.08
N CYS A 604 25.98 24.92 4.42
CA CYS A 604 26.22 23.50 4.24
C CYS A 604 26.35 22.75 5.56
N ASP A 605 26.05 21.45 5.50
CA ASP A 605 26.31 20.47 6.53
C ASP A 605 27.74 19.96 6.35
N GLU A 606 28.60 20.28 7.32
CA GLU A 606 30.01 19.89 7.35
C GLU A 606 30.26 18.52 8.01
N SER A 607 29.21 17.84 8.49
CA SER A 607 29.35 16.59 9.25
C SER A 607 29.94 15.43 8.45
N GLY A 608 29.92 15.50 7.11
CA GLY A 608 30.38 14.41 6.25
C GLY A 608 29.47 13.19 6.23
N SER A 609 28.31 13.24 6.90
CA SER A 609 27.44 12.09 7.14
C SER A 609 26.59 11.68 5.92
N VAL A 610 26.63 12.45 4.85
CA VAL A 610 25.81 12.23 3.65
C VAL A 610 26.50 11.28 2.67
N PRO A 611 25.73 10.44 1.95
CA PRO A 611 26.30 9.45 1.04
C PRO A 611 27.00 10.10 -0.17
N TYR A 612 26.54 11.27 -0.61
CA TYR A 612 27.08 11.98 -1.77
C TYR A 612 27.25 13.47 -1.48
N SER A 613 28.42 14.02 -1.84
CA SER A 613 28.69 15.46 -1.83
C SER A 613 27.86 16.15 -2.91
N ASP A 614 27.24 17.28 -2.59
CA ASP A 614 26.66 18.15 -3.62
C ASP A 614 27.78 18.67 -4.54
N LEU A 615 27.42 19.04 -5.77
CA LEU A 615 28.40 19.34 -6.82
C LEU A 615 28.29 20.80 -7.25
N SER A 616 29.42 21.50 -7.29
CA SER A 616 29.54 22.78 -7.99
C SER A 616 29.67 22.53 -9.49
N ILE A 617 28.99 23.37 -10.27
CA ILE A 617 29.07 23.36 -11.73
C ILE A 617 29.95 24.51 -12.17
N ASN A 618 31.11 24.19 -12.75
CA ASN A 618 31.92 25.16 -13.48
C ASN A 618 31.89 24.80 -14.97
N GLU A 619 31.21 25.63 -15.76
CA GLU A 619 30.93 25.39 -17.18
C GLU A 619 30.16 24.08 -17.43
N SER A 620 30.89 23.01 -17.79
CA SER A 620 30.40 21.65 -18.07
C SER A 620 31.08 20.57 -17.20
N VAL A 621 31.85 20.99 -16.20
CA VAL A 621 32.55 20.10 -15.26
C VAL A 621 31.84 20.14 -13.91
N LEU A 622 31.61 18.95 -13.33
CA LEU A 622 31.09 18.82 -11.96
C LEU A 622 32.26 18.65 -11.01
N ASN A 623 32.43 19.62 -10.12
CA ASN A 623 33.41 19.52 -9.04
C ASN A 623 32.67 19.29 -7.73
N MET A 624 33.18 18.39 -6.89
CA MET A 624 32.66 18.29 -5.52
C MET A 624 32.80 19.64 -4.83
N LEU A 625 31.85 19.99 -3.95
CA LEU A 625 31.98 21.22 -3.16
C LEU A 625 33.25 21.23 -2.30
N TYR A 626 33.77 20.05 -1.96
CA TYR A 626 35.03 19.86 -1.25
C TYR A 626 35.67 18.54 -1.66
N GLU A 627 36.97 18.52 -1.95
CA GLU A 627 37.66 17.35 -2.52
C GLU A 627 37.71 16.15 -1.57
N ASN A 628 37.79 16.41 -0.26
CA ASN A 628 38.06 15.36 0.74
C ASN A 628 36.88 15.11 1.68
N ARG A 629 35.69 15.70 1.41
CA ARG A 629 34.52 15.58 2.29
C ARG A 629 33.21 15.60 1.49
N ASN A 630 32.27 14.78 1.93
CA ASN A 630 30.89 14.82 1.45
C ASN A 630 30.13 15.96 2.13
N LEU A 631 30.00 17.09 1.44
CA LEU A 631 29.24 18.24 1.93
C LEU A 631 27.86 18.28 1.29
N LYS A 632 26.86 18.70 2.05
CA LYS A 632 25.49 18.87 1.55
C LYS A 632 24.97 20.25 1.90
N ILE A 633 24.32 20.93 0.97
CA ILE A 633 23.60 22.16 1.24
C ILE A 633 22.32 21.85 2.03
N HIS A 634 22.03 22.65 3.05
CA HIS A 634 20.78 22.55 3.81
C HIS A 634 19.59 23.01 2.98
N PHE A 635 19.07 22.11 2.14
CA PHE A 635 18.01 22.38 1.18
C PHE A 635 17.01 21.23 1.12
N ASN A 636 15.72 21.55 1.30
CA ASN A 636 14.62 20.61 1.31
C ASN A 636 13.51 21.04 0.35
N LEU A 637 12.99 20.06 -0.38
CA LEU A 637 11.81 20.16 -1.23
C LEU A 637 10.57 19.76 -0.44
N LEU A 638 9.58 20.64 -0.36
CA LEU A 638 8.31 20.39 0.32
C LEU A 638 7.31 19.77 -0.66
N ILE A 639 6.87 18.55 -0.39
CA ILE A 639 6.07 17.74 -1.32
C ILE A 639 4.74 17.31 -0.71
N GLU A 640 3.69 17.21 -1.53
CA GLU A 640 2.34 16.87 -1.06
C GLU A 640 2.24 15.41 -0.57
N ASN A 641 2.88 14.49 -1.30
CA ASN A 641 2.87 13.08 -0.94
C ASN A 641 4.04 12.78 -0.01
N ASN A 642 3.73 12.57 1.26
CA ASN A 642 4.71 12.07 2.23
C ASN A 642 5.20 10.67 1.83
N PHE A 643 6.44 10.36 2.18
CA PHE A 643 7.06 9.06 1.92
C PHE A 643 7.76 8.55 3.16
N TYR A 644 8.13 7.29 3.12
CA TYR A 644 8.90 6.65 4.15
C TYR A 644 10.35 6.58 3.71
N GLU A 645 11.22 7.18 4.51
CA GLU A 645 12.66 7.10 4.32
C GLU A 645 13.30 6.52 5.56
N THR A 646 14.35 5.76 5.31
CA THR A 646 15.14 5.12 6.33
C THR A 646 16.49 4.83 5.71
N ILE A 647 17.54 5.24 6.42
CA ILE A 647 18.92 5.06 6.01
C ILE A 647 19.55 4.19 7.07
N HIS A 648 19.97 2.99 6.67
CA HIS A 648 20.70 2.09 7.56
C HIS A 648 22.15 2.06 7.15
N HIS A 649 23.00 2.54 8.04
CA HIS A 649 24.44 2.35 7.94
C HIS A 649 24.79 0.98 8.54
N PHE A 650 25.49 0.17 7.77
CA PHE A 650 26.05 -1.08 8.27
C PHE A 650 27.49 -1.21 7.78
N GLU A 651 28.31 -1.82 8.61
CA GLU A 651 29.67 -2.22 8.26
C GLU A 651 29.71 -3.74 8.17
N TYR A 652 30.37 -4.27 7.15
CA TYR A 652 30.55 -5.70 6.95
C TYR A 652 31.97 -5.98 6.51
N VAL A 653 32.65 -6.88 7.23
CA VAL A 653 34.05 -7.26 6.98
C VAL A 653 34.08 -8.62 6.31
N TYR A 654 34.42 -8.65 5.02
CA TYR A 654 34.58 -9.89 4.27
C TYR A 654 35.81 -10.66 4.74
N LYS A 655 35.64 -11.97 5.02
CA LYS A 655 36.73 -12.83 5.51
C LYS A 655 37.74 -13.25 4.44
N LYS A 656 37.34 -13.19 3.17
CA LYS A 656 38.16 -13.57 2.01
C LYS A 656 38.10 -12.46 0.97
N ARG A 657 39.11 -12.37 0.11
CA ARG A 657 39.08 -11.49 -1.06
C ARG A 657 38.45 -12.26 -2.22
N ASN A 658 37.36 -11.73 -2.78
CA ASN A 658 36.66 -12.32 -3.92
C ASN A 658 35.72 -11.28 -4.55
N ASN A 659 35.09 -11.65 -5.66
CA ASN A 659 33.94 -10.94 -6.19
C ASN A 659 32.69 -11.39 -5.45
N TYR A 660 32.11 -10.47 -4.68
CA TYR A 660 30.90 -10.71 -3.91
C TYR A 660 29.69 -10.08 -4.61
N SER A 661 28.60 -10.82 -4.71
CA SER A 661 27.32 -10.24 -5.13
C SER A 661 26.52 -9.90 -3.88
N LEU A 662 26.46 -8.61 -3.55
CA LEU A 662 25.57 -8.10 -2.52
C LEU A 662 24.15 -8.12 -3.07
N ILE A 663 23.27 -8.91 -2.47
CA ILE A 663 21.88 -9.06 -2.89
C ILE A 663 20.97 -8.51 -1.78
N GLY A 664 20.42 -7.33 -2.00
CA GLY A 664 19.36 -6.77 -1.16
C GLY A 664 18.00 -7.29 -1.62
N SER A 665 17.26 -7.96 -0.75
CA SER A 665 15.94 -8.48 -1.05
C SER A 665 14.89 -7.94 -0.08
N VAL A 666 13.76 -7.48 -0.64
CA VAL A 666 12.57 -7.10 0.14
C VAL A 666 11.63 -8.29 0.16
N ARG A 667 11.59 -9.02 1.29
CA ARG A 667 10.85 -10.31 1.42
C ARG A 667 9.40 -10.22 0.95
N ASP A 668 8.73 -9.10 1.23
CA ASP A 668 7.30 -8.97 0.99
C ASP A 668 6.94 -8.55 -0.43
N ARG A 669 7.92 -8.17 -1.27
CA ARG A 669 7.66 -7.56 -2.59
C ARG A 669 8.39 -8.21 -3.77
N ASN A 670 9.17 -9.27 -3.54
CA ASN A 670 10.03 -9.88 -4.56
C ASN A 670 10.94 -8.86 -5.28
N ILE A 671 11.28 -7.76 -4.62
CA ILE A 671 12.24 -6.78 -5.14
C ILE A 671 13.63 -7.27 -4.75
N ILE A 672 14.48 -7.46 -5.76
CA ILE A 672 15.85 -7.91 -5.58
C ILE A 672 16.75 -6.87 -6.25
N ILE A 673 17.64 -6.28 -5.47
CA ILE A 673 18.70 -5.39 -5.93
C ILE A 673 20.00 -6.18 -5.82
N LYS A 674 20.78 -6.22 -6.90
CA LYS A 674 22.08 -6.90 -6.92
C LYS A 674 23.16 -5.89 -7.23
N GLN A 675 24.19 -5.85 -6.41
CA GLN A 675 25.41 -5.09 -6.64
C GLN A 675 26.58 -6.06 -6.57
N THR A 676 27.55 -5.92 -7.48
CA THR A 676 28.79 -6.73 -7.42
C THR A 676 29.88 -5.88 -6.83
N LEU A 677 30.46 -6.33 -5.72
CA LEU A 677 31.61 -5.72 -5.06
C LEU A 677 32.84 -6.53 -5.41
N GLU A 678 33.81 -5.85 -6.00
CA GLU A 678 35.09 -6.45 -6.39
C GLU A 678 36.16 -5.96 -5.42
N PHE A 679 36.58 -6.85 -4.52
CA PHE A 679 37.68 -6.58 -3.59
C PHE A 679 38.97 -7.17 -4.16
N ARG A 680 39.73 -6.35 -4.91
CA ARG A 680 41.09 -6.68 -5.38
C ARG A 680 42.09 -5.96 -4.48
N ASN A 681 43.18 -6.62 -4.06
CA ASN A 681 44.23 -5.97 -3.27
C ASN A 681 45.64 -6.20 -3.86
N LYS A 682 46.33 -5.11 -4.19
CA LYS A 682 47.58 -4.69 -3.51
C LYS A 682 48.79 -5.64 -3.53
N GLN A 683 48.98 -6.35 -4.62
CA GLN A 683 50.22 -7.09 -4.90
C GLN A 683 50.94 -6.40 -6.05
N PHE A 684 52.21 -6.09 -5.87
CA PHE A 684 53.11 -5.56 -6.88
C PHE A 684 54.23 -6.58 -7.08
N LEU A 685 54.44 -6.99 -8.33
CA LEU A 685 55.47 -7.93 -8.75
C LEU A 685 56.27 -7.27 -9.87
N ASP A 686 57.56 -7.07 -9.66
CA ASP A 686 58.47 -6.54 -10.68
C ASP A 686 59.66 -7.48 -10.84
N ILE A 687 60.09 -7.70 -12.08
CA ILE A 687 61.20 -8.59 -12.42
C ILE A 687 62.21 -7.78 -13.23
N TYR A 688 63.34 -7.50 -12.60
CA TYR A 688 64.41 -6.71 -13.20
C TYR A 688 65.61 -7.58 -13.52
N CYS A 689 66.01 -7.65 -14.80
CA CYS A 689 67.20 -8.38 -15.24
C CYS A 689 68.26 -7.42 -15.78
N ARG A 690 69.36 -7.25 -15.02
CA ARG A 690 70.33 -6.16 -15.22
C ARG A 690 71.13 -6.27 -16.53
N ASP A 691 71.30 -7.48 -17.04
CA ASP A 691 72.16 -7.85 -18.16
C ASP A 691 71.38 -8.52 -19.31
N SER A 692 70.07 -8.26 -19.37
CA SER A 692 69.14 -8.84 -20.35
C SER A 692 69.51 -8.63 -21.83
N ASN A 693 70.26 -7.58 -22.15
CA ASN A 693 70.67 -7.27 -23.52
C ASN A 693 72.11 -7.71 -23.87
N SER A 694 72.87 -8.25 -22.92
CA SER A 694 74.26 -8.70 -23.13
C SER A 694 74.66 -9.71 -22.05
N THR A 695 74.20 -10.95 -22.19
CA THR A 695 74.56 -12.03 -21.28
C THR A 695 76.00 -12.47 -21.51
N ILE A 696 76.85 -12.41 -20.47
CA ILE A 696 78.19 -13.00 -20.49
C ILE A 696 78.06 -14.46 -20.03
N ASP A 697 78.63 -15.41 -20.76
CA ASP A 697 78.57 -16.85 -20.48
C ASP A 697 77.15 -17.47 -20.41
N PHE A 698 76.21 -16.93 -21.21
CA PHE A 698 74.82 -17.39 -21.30
C PHE A 698 74.03 -17.38 -19.98
N LYS A 699 74.46 -16.58 -18.99
CA LYS A 699 73.74 -16.38 -17.71
C LYS A 699 73.15 -14.97 -17.67
N ILE A 700 71.94 -14.87 -17.12
CA ILE A 700 71.21 -13.61 -16.90
C ILE A 700 70.95 -13.46 -15.40
N HIS A 701 71.17 -12.26 -14.87
CA HIS A 701 71.00 -11.94 -13.47
C HIS A 701 69.71 -11.14 -13.28
N CYS A 702 68.69 -11.82 -12.76
CA CYS A 702 67.38 -11.25 -12.50
C CYS A 702 67.12 -11.15 -11.00
N SER A 703 66.45 -10.08 -10.60
CA SER A 703 65.89 -9.87 -9.27
C SER A 703 64.38 -9.79 -9.39
N VAL A 704 63.67 -10.51 -8.51
CA VAL A 704 62.22 -10.45 -8.40
C VAL A 704 61.89 -9.65 -7.14
N ILE A 705 61.17 -8.55 -7.30
CA ILE A 705 60.70 -7.71 -6.21
C ILE A 705 59.21 -7.96 -6.06
N MET A 706 58.82 -8.46 -4.90
CA MET A 706 57.44 -8.74 -4.56
C MET A 706 57.07 -7.85 -3.39
N LEU A 707 56.03 -7.03 -3.56
CA LEU A 707 55.48 -6.20 -2.49
C LEU A 707 54.00 -6.54 -2.34
N SER A 708 53.57 -6.90 -1.14
CA SER A 708 52.16 -6.99 -0.79
C SER A 708 51.90 -6.17 0.46
N GLN A 709 50.73 -5.57 0.53
CA GLN A 709 50.22 -5.00 1.78
C GLN A 709 49.69 -6.09 2.74
N ASP A 710 49.80 -7.38 2.40
CA ASP A 710 49.38 -8.53 3.22
C ASP A 710 50.41 -9.67 3.18
N LEU A 711 50.97 -10.03 4.34
CA LEU A 711 51.99 -11.07 4.49
C LEU A 711 51.50 -12.48 4.19
N ASN A 712 50.18 -12.72 4.20
CA ASN A 712 49.61 -14.03 3.88
C ASN A 712 49.33 -14.23 2.40
N ASP A 713 49.54 -13.19 1.59
CA ASP A 713 49.47 -13.34 0.15
C ASP A 713 50.58 -14.28 -0.33
N SER A 714 50.39 -14.80 -1.53
CA SER A 714 51.39 -15.61 -2.20
C SER A 714 51.29 -15.37 -3.69
N ILE A 715 52.43 -15.45 -4.37
CA ILE A 715 52.48 -15.32 -5.82
C ILE A 715 52.97 -16.66 -6.35
N ASP A 716 52.17 -17.24 -7.24
CA ASP A 716 52.52 -18.44 -7.98
C ASP A 716 53.20 -18.05 -9.29
N LEU A 717 54.46 -18.46 -9.48
CA LEU A 717 55.17 -18.35 -10.75
C LEU A 717 55.61 -19.75 -11.19
N ASP A 718 54.97 -20.28 -12.22
CA ASP A 718 55.22 -21.62 -12.79
C ASP A 718 55.17 -22.78 -11.76
N ASN A 719 54.15 -22.80 -10.90
CA ASN A 719 53.94 -23.75 -9.81
C ASN A 719 54.94 -23.63 -8.64
N MET A 720 55.69 -22.53 -8.57
CA MET A 720 56.46 -22.15 -7.40
C MET A 720 55.71 -21.07 -6.64
N MET A 721 55.27 -21.41 -5.44
CA MET A 721 54.57 -20.50 -4.53
C MET A 721 55.58 -19.71 -3.71
N PHE A 722 55.65 -18.41 -3.95
CA PHE A 722 56.45 -17.47 -3.18
C PHE A 722 55.57 -16.79 -2.14
N ASN A 723 55.83 -17.09 -0.87
CA ASN A 723 55.16 -16.46 0.27
C ASN A 723 55.95 -15.23 0.71
N PHE A 724 55.27 -14.18 1.15
CA PHE A 724 55.92 -12.98 1.67
C PHE A 724 56.46 -13.25 3.09
N THR A 725 57.75 -12.96 3.33
CA THR A 725 58.41 -13.18 4.63
C THR A 725 59.03 -11.91 5.23
N GLY A 726 58.69 -10.73 4.68
CA GLY A 726 59.42 -9.48 4.92
C GLY A 726 58.92 -8.61 6.08
N GLU A 727 59.74 -7.65 6.49
CA GLU A 727 59.41 -6.58 7.45
C GLU A 727 58.57 -5.47 6.79
N TYR A 728 57.80 -4.74 7.59
CA TYR A 728 56.91 -3.68 7.11
C TYR A 728 57.71 -2.42 6.76
N PHE A 729 57.52 -1.90 5.54
CA PHE A 729 58.12 -0.66 5.08
C PHE A 729 57.02 0.40 4.89
N ASP A 730 57.20 1.56 5.52
CA ASP A 730 56.26 2.69 5.49
C ASP A 730 56.80 3.91 4.73
N TYR A 731 57.94 3.77 4.07
CA TYR A 731 58.57 4.82 3.26
C TYR A 731 58.82 4.33 1.83
N PHE A 732 58.87 5.29 0.90
CA PHE A 732 59.37 5.08 -0.46
C PHE A 732 60.68 5.85 -0.60
N GLY A 733 61.78 5.14 -0.79
CA GLY A 733 63.12 5.75 -0.81
C GLY A 733 64.16 4.87 -0.13
N ILE A 734 65.25 5.50 0.30
CA ILE A 734 66.33 4.84 1.05
C ILE A 734 66.09 5.09 2.54
N GLU A 735 66.22 4.04 3.35
CA GLU A 735 66.10 4.14 4.80
C GLU A 735 67.19 5.04 5.39
N SER A 736 66.79 6.10 6.09
CA SER A 736 67.72 7.11 6.64
C SER A 736 68.54 6.57 7.82
N SER A 737 68.05 5.54 8.50
CA SER A 737 68.54 5.02 9.78
C SER A 737 69.92 4.35 9.71
N ASN A 738 70.31 3.83 8.54
CA ASN A 738 71.56 3.07 8.37
C ASN A 738 72.62 3.77 7.50
N SER A 739 72.32 4.91 6.89
CA SER A 739 73.33 5.69 6.18
C SER A 739 74.20 6.41 7.21
N LYS A 740 75.42 5.90 7.46
CA LYS A 740 76.50 6.73 8.03
C LYS A 740 76.62 7.95 7.12
N TYR A 741 76.11 9.09 7.59
CA TYR A 741 75.89 10.30 6.80
C TYR A 741 77.07 10.58 5.88
N ALA A 742 76.81 10.57 4.57
CA ALA A 742 77.81 10.93 3.58
C ALA A 742 78.14 12.42 3.77
N ASN A 743 79.40 12.73 4.06
CA ASN A 743 79.89 14.10 4.21
C ASN A 743 80.12 14.80 2.87
N GLU A 744 79.88 14.10 1.76
CA GLU A 744 80.16 14.58 0.41
C GLU A 744 78.86 14.97 -0.29
N THR A 745 78.86 16.15 -0.90
CA THR A 745 77.74 16.65 -1.72
C THR A 745 78.19 16.72 -3.17
N THR A 746 77.23 16.65 -4.09
CA THR A 746 77.48 16.93 -5.51
C THR A 746 77.41 18.45 -5.75
N GLU A 747 78.10 18.96 -6.78
CA GLU A 747 77.97 20.37 -7.22
C GLU A 747 76.74 20.63 -8.12
N LEU A 748 75.99 19.58 -8.48
CA LEU A 748 74.85 19.69 -9.38
C LEU A 748 73.72 20.49 -8.72
N THR A 749 73.21 21.48 -9.45
CA THR A 749 72.07 22.32 -9.05
C THR A 749 70.97 22.26 -10.11
N GLY A 750 69.70 22.37 -9.70
CA GLY A 750 68.54 22.28 -10.58
C GLY A 750 67.44 21.37 -10.03
N ASN A 751 66.51 20.98 -10.91
CA ASN A 751 65.43 20.05 -10.55
C ASN A 751 65.89 18.62 -10.80
N PHE A 752 65.69 17.75 -9.81
CA PHE A 752 66.04 16.34 -9.89
C PHE A 752 64.80 15.48 -9.72
N ILE A 753 64.73 14.40 -10.48
CA ILE A 753 63.71 13.36 -10.28
C ILE A 753 64.35 12.28 -9.43
N LEU A 754 63.81 12.07 -8.24
CA LEU A 754 64.25 11.04 -7.31
C LEU A 754 63.52 9.74 -7.65
N THR A 755 64.05 8.97 -8.59
CA THR A 755 63.38 7.77 -9.12
C THR A 755 63.23 6.66 -8.08
N ASN A 756 64.00 6.69 -6.99
CA ASN A 756 63.88 5.75 -5.88
C ASN A 756 62.72 6.06 -4.92
N THR A 757 62.00 7.18 -5.10
CA THR A 757 60.83 7.55 -4.28
C THR A 757 59.50 7.32 -5.02
N GLU A 758 59.49 6.45 -6.02
CA GLU A 758 58.28 6.13 -6.79
C GLU A 758 57.24 5.42 -5.91
N PHE A 759 56.02 5.95 -5.83
CA PHE A 759 54.90 5.35 -5.09
C PHE A 759 54.37 4.12 -5.83
N LYS A 760 54.60 2.93 -5.26
CA LYS A 760 54.17 1.65 -5.85
C LYS A 760 52.74 1.24 -5.50
N PHE A 761 52.10 1.97 -4.59
CA PHE A 761 50.69 1.84 -4.22
C PHE A 761 50.09 3.23 -4.00
N ASP A 762 48.77 3.35 -4.15
CA ASP A 762 48.03 4.52 -3.67
C ASP A 762 48.24 4.63 -2.16
N ALA A 763 48.87 5.71 -1.74
CA ALA A 763 49.22 5.97 -0.36
C ALA A 763 49.04 7.47 -0.05
N ASP A 764 48.58 7.78 1.16
CA ASP A 764 48.51 9.15 1.62
C ASP A 764 49.93 9.67 1.90
N PHE A 765 50.35 10.70 1.18
CA PHE A 765 51.63 11.35 1.42
C PHE A 765 51.57 12.20 2.69
N ILE A 766 51.96 11.61 3.81
CA ILE A 766 51.91 12.25 5.12
C ILE A 766 53.11 13.16 5.40
N GLY A 767 54.20 13.02 4.64
CA GLY A 767 55.41 13.81 4.77
C GLY A 767 56.59 13.17 4.04
N PHE A 768 57.73 13.84 4.10
CA PHE A 768 59.00 13.32 3.56
C PHE A 768 60.14 13.68 4.52
N GLU A 769 61.11 12.78 4.61
CA GLU A 769 62.36 13.02 5.33
C GLU A 769 63.45 13.40 4.34
N THR A 770 64.23 14.43 4.66
CA THR A 770 65.43 14.76 3.88
C THR A 770 66.61 14.91 4.79
N PHE A 771 67.77 14.48 4.30
CA PHE A 771 69.05 14.78 4.91
C PHE A 771 69.80 15.74 3.99
N ALA A 772 70.05 16.96 4.48
CA ALA A 772 70.80 17.97 3.75
C ALA A 772 72.14 18.23 4.44
N VAL A 773 73.22 18.08 3.69
CA VAL A 773 74.58 18.36 4.20
C VAL A 773 74.80 19.86 4.42
N ASN A 774 74.18 20.71 3.59
CA ASN A 774 74.21 22.17 3.71
C ASN A 774 72.79 22.74 3.79
N LYS A 775 72.60 23.81 4.57
CA LYS A 775 71.29 24.49 4.70
C LYS A 775 70.92 25.23 3.42
N GLY A 776 69.66 25.12 3.00
CA GLY A 776 69.12 25.82 1.84
C GLY A 776 67.62 25.55 1.67
N PRO A 777 66.92 26.34 0.82
CA PRO A 777 65.52 26.09 0.51
C PRO A 777 65.38 24.86 -0.40
N LEU A 778 64.41 24.01 -0.10
CA LEU A 778 63.97 22.90 -0.96
C LEU A 778 62.55 23.19 -1.42
N THR A 779 62.32 23.14 -2.73
CA THR A 779 60.98 23.20 -3.31
C THR A 779 60.64 21.82 -3.84
N ILE A 780 59.56 21.23 -3.33
CA ILE A 780 58.98 20.01 -3.87
C ILE A 780 57.78 20.43 -4.70
N SER A 781 57.85 20.13 -5.99
CA SER A 781 56.85 20.49 -7.00
C SER A 781 55.98 19.31 -7.36
#